data_AF-A0A087EI25-F1
#
_entry.id   AF-A0A087EI25-F1
#
_cell.length_a   1.000
_cell.length_b   1.000
_cell.length_c   1.000
_cell.angle_alpha   90.00
_cell.angle_beta   90.00
_cell.angle_gamma   90.00
#
_symmetry.space_group_name_H-M   'P 1'
#
loop_
_entity.id
_entity.type
_entity.pdbx_description
1 polymer ?
#
loop_
_entity_poly.entity_id
_entity_poly.type
_entity_poly.pdbx_seq_one_letter_code
_entity_poly.pdbx_strand_id
1 'polypeptide(L)'
;MPAKINLFVSCHKLDTHIPDNDLLVPVQVGSALTTTHSSAFQRDDQGKNISDQNRSYCELTAQYWAYMNVDADYYGFLHYRRYFNFSEKTLPTHQEPFIFGDVVFDDNSDRILEEIAFNEALMRRIIESNDFIAPEPIEALEKTTVYEQYKHAAGHHIEDFDTVLSLIRTRYPEIWPSAQKYVNQTKVYACNMFVMKRDIFKKYSAFLFDILDRHEHLRDITHYAPIDRRVSGYLGERICGIYLTYLYDQGYRGKDLQRVYFRNTAEVEPAAINVQNNGKKTDPKTAGITLKPVTRGSGKIYGRLNISGTQPSSISVTSKNASGHSIPAKVVGTKLGKVVVLPIIGQDQVLTVSAVDNRTNKQLVTELPVTDNGARLKSYANTLRKNPITNEIRNCDDEMLPDDTKIVIESLIDNGDGTDIIHGHALFMVSTPSNNSEYIDIFAINNDGVKIDVRQWICLGDETMESTDIPGTLVRRVAFSLQVPQLNAFTVWAQFPDSPRQDGFFNVNPIIANQLRTQWSQLVQPASADPGYDQWFRTQHRTSWGELTLQRKASFNIRPKFSIIVPLYKTPIAFFRDMANSVRKQTYSNWELLLVDASPEDQQLSQQIDSLCKADHRVRRISIARNEGITLNTNAGIKAAKGDFVCFLDHDDFLEPDALFRYACAINNHAETDMLYCDEDKFDNGKYREPFFKTEWNPDLLLGMNYVCHFLTVRKSVLDTLELPGKEYDGSQDWHMTFRIGELARYVHHEPHVLYHWRVHSQSTAQNANQKNYTLDSSRLSIESHLERTGVEATVKESTIAPRRFAIDYEIKENPLVSIIIPNKDALPVLHQCLTSIREKTTYSNYEVIIVENNSEDEFTFDYYEDAMKIDPHIKVATLQGQGMESFNFSRIINFGAAQANGEYLLLLNNDTKVITPEWIEELLGPHMRKDVGITGAKLLFPDNTIQHAGVGFGPDGPGHLRYSTPRYSTANFEFSLVARDMGAVTGACMMIHRGTFDSIGGMEEELAVNYNDIDLCLKVIRQGLRVVYCPTAELYHFESVSRGSELIRPANDRFMKEKGEFQKRWPSAFSQYAPFENPNLEFGNIYQKIRSTPWHGIWA
;
A
#
# COMPACT_ATOMS: atom_id res chain seq x y z
N MET A 1 -29.29 -43.60 38.78
CA MET A 1 -29.74 -43.37 37.41
C MET A 1 -28.52 -43.45 36.51
N PRO A 2 -28.63 -43.99 35.28
CA PRO A 2 -27.52 -43.93 34.32
C PRO A 2 -27.10 -42.48 34.09
N ALA A 3 -25.80 -42.24 33.84
CA ALA A 3 -25.31 -40.89 33.59
C ALA A 3 -26.02 -40.29 32.37
N LYS A 4 -26.36 -39.00 32.43
CA LYS A 4 -26.96 -38.29 31.30
C LYS A 4 -25.85 -37.93 30.30
N ILE A 5 -25.75 -38.68 29.22
CA ILE A 5 -24.74 -38.51 28.17
C ILE A 5 -25.44 -37.92 26.94
N ASN A 6 -24.99 -36.76 26.48
CA ASN A 6 -25.48 -36.13 25.27
C ASN A 6 -24.32 -35.99 24.26
N LEU A 7 -24.43 -36.69 23.14
CA LEU A 7 -23.50 -36.62 22.01
C LEU A 7 -24.14 -35.80 20.89
N PHE A 8 -23.77 -34.53 20.80
CA PHE A 8 -24.30 -33.59 19.82
C PHE A 8 -23.71 -33.87 18.45
N VAL A 9 -24.57 -34.03 17.44
CA VAL A 9 -24.16 -34.26 16.05
C VAL A 9 -24.46 -33.00 15.25
N SER A 10 -23.42 -32.26 14.84
CA SER A 10 -23.57 -31.04 14.07
C SER A 10 -23.97 -31.32 12.62
N CYS A 11 -25.16 -30.85 12.22
CA CYS A 11 -25.79 -31.12 10.94
C CYS A 11 -26.05 -29.82 10.15
N HIS A 12 -25.34 -29.65 9.03
CA HIS A 12 -25.62 -28.59 8.04
C HIS A 12 -26.57 -29.07 6.92
N LYS A 13 -26.83 -30.38 6.84
CA LYS A 13 -27.67 -31.04 5.84
C LYS A 13 -28.87 -31.73 6.49
N LEU A 14 -30.08 -31.31 6.12
CA LEU A 14 -31.31 -31.80 6.74
C LEU A 14 -31.77 -33.17 6.23
N ASP A 15 -31.24 -33.62 5.10
CA ASP A 15 -31.48 -34.95 4.49
C ASP A 15 -30.55 -36.04 5.04
N THR A 16 -29.80 -35.74 6.10
CA THR A 16 -28.85 -36.69 6.69
C THR A 16 -29.54 -37.72 7.59
N HIS A 17 -29.30 -38.99 7.32
CA HIS A 17 -29.60 -40.12 8.20
C HIS A 17 -28.66 -40.12 9.42
N ILE A 18 -29.24 -39.92 10.61
CA ILE A 18 -28.57 -40.01 11.91
C ILE A 18 -28.93 -41.37 12.53
N PRO A 19 -27.96 -42.19 12.96
CA PRO A 19 -28.25 -43.48 13.57
C PRO A 19 -29.19 -43.38 14.77
N ASP A 20 -30.12 -44.34 14.89
CA ASP A 20 -31.00 -44.44 16.05
C ASP A 20 -30.20 -44.82 17.30
N ASN A 21 -29.98 -43.85 18.18
CA ASN A 21 -29.26 -44.03 19.45
C ASN A 21 -29.65 -42.94 20.45
N ASP A 22 -30.11 -43.33 21.64
CA ASP A 22 -30.59 -42.40 22.69
C ASP A 22 -29.51 -41.44 23.22
N LEU A 23 -28.23 -41.70 22.93
CA LEU A 23 -27.13 -40.80 23.29
C LEU A 23 -26.96 -39.66 22.29
N LEU A 24 -27.46 -39.78 21.06
CA LEU A 24 -27.25 -38.80 20.00
C LEU A 24 -28.29 -37.69 20.05
N VAL A 25 -27.81 -36.45 19.90
CA VAL A 25 -28.65 -35.25 19.81
C VAL A 25 -28.31 -34.54 18.50
N PRO A 26 -29.06 -34.75 17.41
CA PRO A 26 -28.79 -34.04 16.16
C PRO A 26 -29.10 -32.55 16.31
N VAL A 27 -28.12 -31.70 15.94
CA VAL A 27 -28.23 -30.24 16.02
C VAL A 27 -28.15 -29.64 14.62
N GLN A 28 -29.20 -28.92 14.21
CA GLN A 28 -29.16 -28.05 13.05
C GLN A 28 -28.35 -26.80 13.38
N VAL A 29 -27.18 -26.69 12.76
CA VAL A 29 -26.24 -25.57 12.95
C VAL A 29 -26.47 -24.47 11.90
N GLY A 30 -26.29 -23.21 12.30
CA GLY A 30 -26.56 -22.04 11.45
C GLY A 30 -28.06 -21.83 11.19
N SER A 31 -28.91 -22.26 12.12
CA SER A 31 -30.37 -22.16 11.99
C SER A 31 -30.84 -20.72 11.79
N ALA A 32 -30.16 -19.72 12.38
CA ALA A 32 -30.49 -18.30 12.21
C ALA A 32 -30.25 -17.78 10.76
N LEU A 33 -29.43 -18.46 9.97
CA LEU A 33 -29.04 -18.05 8.62
C LEU A 33 -29.87 -18.70 7.51
N THR A 34 -30.83 -19.57 7.86
CA THR A 34 -31.66 -20.31 6.92
C THR A 34 -33.14 -20.20 7.25
N THR A 35 -33.98 -20.28 6.23
CA THR A 35 -35.45 -20.36 6.37
C THR A 35 -35.96 -21.78 6.38
N THR A 36 -35.09 -22.77 6.12
CA THR A 36 -35.46 -24.19 6.10
C THR A 36 -35.04 -24.86 7.40
N HIS A 37 -35.97 -25.50 8.08
CA HIS A 37 -35.73 -26.14 9.38
C HIS A 37 -36.29 -27.55 9.42
N SER A 38 -35.59 -28.47 10.10
CA SER A 38 -36.10 -29.81 10.39
C SER A 38 -36.74 -29.84 11.77
N SER A 39 -37.91 -30.48 11.90
CA SER A 39 -38.54 -30.72 13.21
C SER A 39 -37.86 -31.83 14.01
N ALA A 40 -36.99 -32.63 13.37
CA ALA A 40 -36.29 -33.73 14.00
C ALA A 40 -34.99 -33.30 14.70
N PHE A 41 -34.47 -32.10 14.38
CA PHE A 41 -33.17 -31.64 14.87
C PHE A 41 -33.36 -30.53 15.90
N GLN A 42 -32.53 -30.54 16.93
CA GLN A 42 -32.40 -29.40 17.84
C GLN A 42 -31.82 -28.23 17.06
N ARG A 43 -32.41 -27.03 17.16
CA ARG A 43 -31.87 -25.85 16.49
C ARG A 43 -30.89 -25.10 17.39
N ASP A 44 -29.78 -24.65 16.83
CA ASP A 44 -28.78 -23.87 17.55
C ASP A 44 -29.17 -22.40 17.75
N ASP A 45 -30.25 -21.90 17.13
CA ASP A 45 -30.76 -20.54 17.28
C ASP A 45 -31.79 -20.35 18.41
N GLN A 46 -32.03 -21.41 19.19
CA GLN A 46 -32.95 -21.38 20.33
C GLN A 46 -32.22 -21.08 21.64
N GLY A 47 -32.81 -20.32 22.56
CA GLY A 47 -32.14 -19.98 23.82
C GLY A 47 -30.92 -19.08 23.62
N LYS A 48 -29.92 -19.16 24.51
CA LYS A 48 -28.69 -18.36 24.36
C LYS A 48 -27.77 -18.99 23.32
N ASN A 49 -27.41 -18.25 22.28
CA ASN A 49 -26.73 -18.80 21.11
C ASN A 49 -25.84 -17.79 20.37
N ILE A 50 -25.10 -18.30 19.39
CA ILE A 50 -24.29 -17.57 18.39
C ILE A 50 -24.57 -18.13 16.97
N SER A 51 -25.81 -18.55 16.70
CA SER A 51 -26.19 -19.25 15.46
C SER A 51 -26.00 -18.37 14.21
N ASP A 52 -26.15 -17.06 14.35
CA ASP A 52 -25.88 -16.06 13.32
C ASP A 52 -24.38 -15.95 12.96
N GLN A 53 -23.49 -16.32 13.89
CA GLN A 53 -22.04 -16.35 13.68
C GLN A 53 -21.53 -17.66 13.06
N ASN A 54 -22.42 -18.58 12.67
CA ASN A 54 -22.05 -19.90 12.11
C ASN A 54 -21.14 -19.81 10.87
N ARG A 55 -21.17 -18.70 10.13
CA ARG A 55 -20.26 -18.46 9.00
C ARG A 55 -18.78 -18.47 9.41
N SER A 56 -18.46 -18.00 10.62
CA SER A 56 -17.08 -18.03 11.15
C SER A 56 -16.86 -19.20 12.11
N TYR A 57 -17.81 -19.47 13.00
CA TYR A 57 -17.68 -20.49 14.06
C TYR A 57 -17.98 -21.91 13.60
N CYS A 58 -18.62 -22.08 12.44
CA CYS A 58 -19.02 -23.38 11.90
C CYS A 58 -19.70 -24.25 12.96
N GLU A 59 -19.29 -25.50 13.14
CA GLU A 59 -19.91 -26.46 14.06
C GLU A 59 -19.81 -26.04 15.54
N LEU A 60 -18.96 -25.06 15.89
CA LEU A 60 -18.85 -24.56 17.27
C LEU A 60 -20.12 -23.87 17.76
N THR A 61 -21.04 -23.46 16.88
CA THR A 61 -22.33 -22.89 17.31
C THR A 61 -23.18 -23.91 18.05
N ALA A 62 -23.11 -25.21 17.68
CA ALA A 62 -23.73 -26.29 18.46
C ALA A 62 -23.05 -26.45 19.83
N GLN A 63 -21.72 -26.32 19.89
CA GLN A 63 -20.98 -26.39 21.15
C GLN A 63 -21.36 -25.25 22.10
N TYR A 64 -21.41 -24.02 21.60
CA TYR A 64 -21.84 -22.87 22.37
C TYR A 64 -23.28 -23.04 22.88
N TRP A 65 -24.18 -23.48 22.00
CA TRP A 65 -25.57 -23.73 22.35
C TRP A 65 -25.69 -24.76 23.48
N ALA A 66 -25.01 -25.90 23.38
CA ALA A 66 -25.01 -26.93 24.42
C ALA A 66 -24.35 -26.43 25.72
N TYR A 67 -23.30 -25.62 25.61
CA TYR A 67 -22.63 -24.98 26.75
C TYR A 67 -23.60 -24.09 27.54
N MET A 68 -24.44 -23.33 26.86
CA MET A 68 -25.34 -22.37 27.52
C MET A 68 -26.70 -22.96 27.93
N ASN A 69 -27.20 -23.98 27.23
CA ASN A 69 -28.60 -24.41 27.36
C ASN A 69 -28.80 -25.83 27.92
N VAL A 70 -27.76 -26.66 27.94
CA VAL A 70 -27.90 -28.07 28.36
C VAL A 70 -27.16 -28.36 29.67
N ASP A 71 -27.81 -29.13 30.54
CA ASP A 71 -27.22 -29.79 31.70
C ASP A 71 -27.18 -31.31 31.48
N ALA A 72 -25.96 -31.87 31.39
CA ALA A 72 -25.66 -33.29 31.19
C ALA A 72 -24.42 -33.68 32.02
N ASP A 73 -24.23 -34.96 32.29
CA ASP A 73 -23.03 -35.46 32.99
C ASP A 73 -21.83 -35.59 32.05
N TYR A 74 -22.08 -35.91 30.77
CA TYR A 74 -21.10 -35.95 29.69
C TYR A 74 -21.62 -35.24 28.44
N TYR A 75 -20.72 -34.50 27.80
CA TYR A 75 -20.97 -33.77 26.56
C TYR A 75 -20.02 -34.31 25.50
N GLY A 76 -20.53 -34.70 24.34
CA GLY A 76 -19.70 -35.04 23.20
C GLY A 76 -20.12 -34.30 21.94
N PHE A 77 -19.16 -34.09 21.04
CA PHE A 77 -19.39 -33.42 19.76
C PHE A 77 -18.88 -34.30 18.63
N LEU A 78 -19.78 -34.53 17.68
CA LEU A 78 -19.58 -35.32 16.48
C LEU A 78 -20.03 -34.47 15.28
N HIS A 79 -19.58 -34.86 14.10
CA HIS A 79 -20.04 -34.25 12.85
C HIS A 79 -20.98 -35.23 12.16
N TYR A 80 -21.95 -34.75 11.38
CA TYR A 80 -22.94 -35.61 10.72
C TYR A 80 -22.33 -36.72 9.83
N ARG A 81 -21.07 -36.57 9.41
CA ARG A 81 -20.26 -37.59 8.71
C ARG A 81 -19.16 -38.24 9.53
N ARG A 82 -18.84 -37.74 10.73
CA ARG A 82 -17.70 -38.24 11.52
C ARG A 82 -18.09 -38.70 12.92
N TYR A 83 -17.73 -39.94 13.24
CA TYR A 83 -18.07 -40.65 14.47
C TYR A 83 -16.82 -41.30 15.09
N PHE A 84 -16.90 -41.80 16.33
CA PHE A 84 -15.81 -42.57 16.96
C PHE A 84 -15.98 -44.07 16.73
N ASN A 85 -14.87 -44.76 16.49
CA ASN A 85 -14.79 -46.23 16.55
C ASN A 85 -14.65 -46.66 18.02
N PHE A 86 -15.68 -47.28 18.58
CA PHE A 86 -15.68 -47.80 19.96
C PHE A 86 -15.22 -49.26 20.03
N SER A 87 -14.92 -49.90 18.89
CA SER A 87 -14.41 -51.27 18.89
C SER A 87 -12.97 -51.32 19.43
N GLU A 88 -12.58 -52.46 19.98
CA GLU A 88 -11.17 -52.70 20.39
C GLU A 88 -10.24 -52.93 19.18
N LYS A 89 -10.79 -52.95 17.95
CA LYS A 89 -10.03 -53.20 16.73
C LYS A 89 -9.54 -51.89 16.13
N THR A 90 -8.24 -51.81 15.88
CA THR A 90 -7.67 -50.77 15.02
C THR A 90 -7.96 -51.09 13.56
N LEU A 91 -8.77 -50.26 12.92
CA LEU A 91 -9.13 -50.34 11.51
C LEU A 91 -8.16 -49.51 10.65
N PRO A 92 -7.93 -49.87 9.38
CA PRO A 92 -7.04 -49.12 8.50
C PRO A 92 -7.61 -47.73 8.18
N THR A 93 -6.75 -46.72 8.18
CA THR A 93 -7.11 -45.32 7.89
C THR A 93 -6.74 -44.92 6.46
N HIS A 94 -7.50 -44.00 5.87
CA HIS A 94 -7.22 -43.43 4.54
C HIS A 94 -6.17 -42.30 4.57
N GLN A 95 -5.59 -42.03 3.40
CA GLN A 95 -4.55 -41.00 3.18
C GLN A 95 -5.01 -39.92 2.17
N GLU A 96 -6.28 -39.94 1.77
CA GLU A 96 -6.84 -38.93 0.85
C GLU A 96 -6.96 -37.56 1.53
N PRO A 97 -6.72 -36.45 0.79
CA PRO A 97 -7.03 -35.11 1.29
C PRO A 97 -8.47 -35.02 1.83
N PHE A 98 -8.68 -34.27 2.91
CA PHE A 98 -9.97 -34.09 3.64
C PHE A 98 -10.49 -35.25 4.50
N ILE A 99 -10.04 -36.49 4.28
CA ILE A 99 -10.38 -37.67 5.12
C ILE A 99 -9.12 -38.36 5.67
N PHE A 100 -8.05 -37.59 5.75
CA PHE A 100 -6.74 -38.04 6.18
C PHE A 100 -6.77 -38.55 7.62
N GLY A 101 -6.35 -39.80 7.80
CA GLY A 101 -6.35 -40.48 9.09
C GLY A 101 -7.73 -40.90 9.61
N ASP A 102 -8.78 -40.81 8.80
CA ASP A 102 -10.11 -41.35 9.13
C ASP A 102 -10.25 -42.80 8.62
N VAL A 103 -11.02 -43.62 9.33
CA VAL A 103 -11.53 -44.92 8.87
C VAL A 103 -12.75 -44.65 7.99
N VAL A 104 -12.72 -45.06 6.72
CA VAL A 104 -13.73 -44.60 5.75
C VAL A 104 -14.71 -45.72 5.41
N PHE A 105 -15.99 -45.39 5.43
CA PHE A 105 -17.08 -46.24 4.94
C PHE A 105 -17.98 -45.48 3.96
N ASP A 106 -18.65 -46.22 3.07
CA ASP A 106 -19.53 -45.62 2.07
C ASP A 106 -20.85 -45.09 2.66
N ASP A 107 -21.41 -45.78 3.65
CA ASP A 107 -22.65 -45.44 4.34
C ASP A 107 -22.56 -45.72 5.86
N ASN A 108 -23.60 -45.33 6.62
CA ASN A 108 -23.72 -45.58 8.05
C ASN A 108 -24.78 -46.64 8.40
N SER A 109 -24.87 -47.72 7.61
CA SER A 109 -25.78 -48.84 7.85
C SER A 109 -25.51 -49.58 9.18
N ASP A 110 -26.53 -50.25 9.71
CA ASP A 110 -26.45 -51.01 10.98
C ASP A 110 -25.26 -51.98 11.02
N ARG A 111 -24.96 -52.65 9.90
CA ARG A 111 -23.79 -53.54 9.76
C ARG A 111 -22.47 -52.82 10.08
N ILE A 112 -22.32 -51.59 9.61
CA ILE A 112 -21.10 -50.80 9.80
C ILE A 112 -21.06 -50.23 11.21
N LEU A 113 -22.20 -49.80 11.75
CA LEU A 113 -22.32 -49.37 13.15
C LEU A 113 -21.95 -50.51 14.12
N GLU A 114 -22.34 -51.75 13.83
CA GLU A 114 -21.88 -52.93 14.57
C GLU A 114 -20.36 -53.14 14.46
N GLU A 115 -19.79 -52.94 13.26
CA GLU A 115 -18.34 -53.12 12.99
C GLU A 115 -17.47 -52.17 13.84
N ILE A 116 -17.90 -50.92 13.98
CA ILE A 116 -17.23 -49.90 14.82
C ILE A 116 -17.72 -49.92 16.28
N ALA A 117 -18.51 -50.93 16.65
CA ALA A 117 -19.12 -51.15 17.96
C ALA A 117 -19.92 -49.94 18.52
N PHE A 118 -20.63 -49.24 17.63
CA PHE A 118 -21.45 -48.07 17.92
C PHE A 118 -22.82 -48.44 18.53
N ASN A 119 -22.81 -49.14 19.67
CA ASN A 119 -24.01 -49.46 20.45
C ASN A 119 -23.99 -48.78 21.82
N GLU A 120 -25.16 -48.39 22.31
CA GLU A 120 -25.31 -47.59 23.53
C GLU A 120 -24.61 -48.21 24.76
N ALA A 121 -24.77 -49.52 24.99
CA ALA A 121 -24.24 -50.18 26.18
C ALA A 121 -22.70 -50.10 26.26
N LEU A 122 -22.01 -50.34 25.13
CA LEU A 122 -20.56 -50.25 25.08
C LEU A 122 -20.08 -48.79 25.13
N MET A 123 -20.75 -47.89 24.40
CA MET A 123 -20.44 -46.46 24.42
C MET A 123 -20.51 -45.90 25.84
N ARG A 124 -21.58 -46.20 26.60
CA ARG A 124 -21.70 -45.81 28.02
C ARG A 124 -20.54 -46.34 28.86
N ARG A 125 -20.20 -47.63 28.74
CA ARG A 125 -19.09 -48.24 29.49
C ARG A 125 -17.76 -47.54 29.21
N ILE A 126 -17.47 -47.20 27.96
CA ILE A 126 -16.23 -46.51 27.58
C ILE A 126 -16.26 -45.05 28.04
N ILE A 127 -17.35 -44.33 27.81
CA ILE A 127 -17.48 -42.92 28.22
C ILE A 127 -17.39 -42.78 29.73
N GLU A 128 -18.15 -43.57 30.50
CA GLU A 128 -18.21 -43.43 31.97
C GLU A 128 -16.94 -43.88 32.69
N SER A 129 -16.07 -44.65 32.03
CA SER A 129 -14.77 -45.09 32.60
C SER A 129 -13.64 -44.09 32.39
N ASN A 130 -13.84 -43.06 31.57
CA ASN A 130 -12.84 -42.04 31.23
C ASN A 130 -13.33 -40.64 31.63
N ASP A 131 -12.39 -39.73 31.88
CA ASP A 131 -12.71 -38.33 32.16
C ASP A 131 -12.96 -37.56 30.85
N PHE A 132 -12.28 -37.96 29.78
CA PHE A 132 -12.55 -37.51 28.41
C PHE A 132 -12.18 -38.57 27.35
N ILE A 133 -12.75 -38.41 26.16
CA ILE A 133 -12.42 -39.14 24.94
C ILE A 133 -11.95 -38.11 23.91
N ALA A 134 -10.84 -38.40 23.24
CA ALA A 134 -10.28 -37.60 22.16
C ALA A 134 -10.18 -38.44 20.88
N PRO A 135 -10.12 -37.80 19.70
CA PRO A 135 -9.74 -38.50 18.49
C PRO A 135 -8.27 -38.89 18.56
N GLU A 136 -7.90 -40.04 18.00
CA GLU A 136 -6.50 -40.37 17.78
C GLU A 136 -5.82 -39.24 16.99
N PRO A 137 -4.71 -38.69 17.49
CA PRO A 137 -4.05 -37.57 16.84
C PRO A 137 -3.30 -38.08 15.60
N ILE A 138 -3.48 -37.38 14.49
CA ILE A 138 -2.95 -37.78 13.18
C ILE A 138 -1.62 -37.08 12.92
N GLU A 139 -0.67 -37.79 12.33
CA GLU A 139 0.61 -37.22 11.93
C GLU A 139 0.55 -36.79 10.46
N ALA A 140 0.89 -35.54 10.17
CA ALA A 140 0.93 -35.06 8.78
C ALA A 140 1.97 -35.85 7.95
N LEU A 141 1.66 -36.11 6.67
CA LEU A 141 2.52 -36.87 5.75
C LEU A 141 3.97 -36.33 5.69
N GLU A 142 4.11 -35.01 5.73
CA GLU A 142 5.41 -34.32 5.62
C GLU A 142 6.11 -34.15 6.97
N LYS A 143 5.51 -34.63 8.07
CA LYS A 143 6.03 -34.49 9.44
C LYS A 143 6.34 -33.04 9.86
N THR A 144 5.59 -32.10 9.32
CA THR A 144 5.60 -30.69 9.73
C THR A 144 4.95 -30.53 11.10
N THR A 145 5.35 -29.50 11.85
CA THR A 145 4.75 -29.19 13.14
C THR A 145 3.30 -28.71 12.97
N VAL A 146 2.47 -28.79 14.02
CA VAL A 146 1.09 -28.27 13.98
C VAL A 146 1.05 -26.78 13.59
N TYR A 147 2.05 -26.00 14.01
CA TYR A 147 2.21 -24.61 13.58
C TYR A 147 2.39 -24.48 12.06
N GLU A 148 3.36 -25.20 11.48
CA GLU A 148 3.62 -25.18 10.04
C GLU A 148 2.43 -25.74 9.23
N GLN A 149 1.71 -26.72 9.78
CA GLN A 149 0.47 -27.22 9.19
C GLN A 149 -0.60 -26.13 9.09
N TYR A 150 -0.74 -25.24 10.08
CA TYR A 150 -1.68 -24.12 10.01
C TYR A 150 -1.20 -23.05 9.04
N LYS A 151 0.09 -22.68 9.12
CA LYS A 151 0.71 -21.65 8.28
C LYS A 151 0.62 -21.94 6.77
N HIS A 152 0.68 -23.22 6.40
CA HIS A 152 0.65 -23.65 4.99
C HIS A 152 -0.72 -24.16 4.53
N ALA A 153 -1.73 -24.18 5.41
CA ALA A 153 -3.08 -24.59 5.04
C ALA A 153 -3.74 -23.52 4.14
N ALA A 154 -4.38 -23.97 3.08
CA ALA A 154 -5.12 -23.08 2.19
C ALA A 154 -6.27 -22.39 2.93
N GLY A 155 -6.33 -21.07 2.83
CA GLY A 155 -7.34 -20.23 3.48
C GLY A 155 -7.13 -19.97 4.96
N HIS A 156 -5.94 -20.32 5.50
CA HIS A 156 -5.54 -19.95 6.85
C HIS A 156 -4.51 -18.81 6.80
N HIS A 157 -4.61 -17.88 7.74
CA HIS A 157 -3.66 -16.78 7.90
C HIS A 157 -2.94 -16.95 9.23
N ILE A 158 -1.61 -17.01 9.19
CA ILE A 158 -0.82 -17.39 10.37
C ILE A 158 -0.97 -16.38 11.51
N GLU A 159 -1.20 -15.12 11.16
CA GLU A 159 -1.44 -14.00 12.06
C GLU A 159 -2.63 -14.25 13.01
N ASP A 160 -3.69 -14.93 12.53
CA ASP A 160 -4.84 -15.31 13.36
C ASP A 160 -4.41 -16.29 14.46
N PHE A 161 -3.55 -17.25 14.12
CA PHE A 161 -3.09 -18.25 15.08
C PHE A 161 -2.06 -17.69 16.05
N ASP A 162 -1.15 -16.83 15.58
CA ASP A 162 -0.21 -16.09 16.43
C ASP A 162 -0.94 -15.21 17.46
N THR A 163 -2.03 -14.55 17.04
CA THR A 163 -2.91 -13.79 17.93
C THR A 163 -3.52 -14.67 19.01
N VAL A 164 -4.06 -15.84 18.64
CA VAL A 164 -4.58 -16.83 19.61
C VAL A 164 -3.51 -17.30 20.58
N LEU A 165 -2.30 -17.61 20.12
CA LEU A 165 -1.20 -18.04 20.98
C LEU A 165 -0.80 -16.95 21.97
N SER A 166 -0.77 -15.69 21.53
CA SER A 166 -0.51 -14.54 22.40
C SER A 166 -1.59 -14.36 23.48
N LEU A 167 -2.87 -14.52 23.11
CA LEU A 167 -3.99 -14.47 24.05
C LEU A 167 -3.90 -15.59 25.09
N ILE A 168 -3.61 -16.83 24.67
CA ILE A 168 -3.43 -17.98 25.59
C ILE A 168 -2.28 -17.71 26.55
N ARG A 169 -1.12 -17.25 26.05
CA ARG A 169 0.06 -16.95 26.88
C ARG A 169 -0.26 -15.95 27.99
N THR A 170 -1.07 -14.96 27.68
CA THR A 170 -1.33 -13.81 28.57
C THR A 170 -2.46 -14.10 29.56
N ARG A 171 -3.54 -14.76 29.10
CA ARG A 171 -4.76 -14.94 29.90
C ARG A 171 -4.88 -16.31 30.55
N TYR A 172 -4.24 -17.32 29.97
CA TYR A 172 -4.26 -18.71 30.45
C TYR A 172 -2.82 -19.25 30.57
N PRO A 173 -1.95 -18.62 31.38
CA PRO A 173 -0.54 -19.01 31.52
C PRO A 173 -0.35 -20.45 32.00
N GLU A 174 -1.36 -21.04 32.65
CA GLU A 174 -1.37 -22.45 33.04
C GLU A 174 -1.55 -23.43 31.86
N ILE A 175 -2.18 -22.99 30.76
CA ILE A 175 -2.37 -23.78 29.53
C ILE A 175 -1.20 -23.56 28.57
N TRP A 176 -0.52 -22.42 28.64
CA TRP A 176 0.55 -22.02 27.73
C TRP A 176 1.66 -23.07 27.51
N PRO A 177 2.21 -23.76 28.54
CA PRO A 177 3.22 -24.80 28.32
C PRO A 177 2.73 -25.94 27.43
N SER A 178 1.47 -26.35 27.58
CA SER A 178 0.84 -27.37 26.74
C SER A 178 0.53 -26.85 25.34
N ALA A 179 0.20 -25.56 25.21
CA ALA A 179 0.08 -24.91 23.90
C ALA A 179 1.40 -24.94 23.12
N GLN A 180 2.51 -24.54 23.76
CA GLN A 180 3.86 -24.62 23.16
C GLN A 180 4.23 -26.05 22.76
N LYS A 181 3.94 -27.03 23.62
CA LYS A 181 4.15 -28.45 23.32
C LYS A 181 3.35 -28.90 22.10
N TYR A 182 2.07 -28.52 22.03
CA TYR A 182 1.17 -28.91 20.94
C TYR A 182 1.53 -28.26 19.60
N VAL A 183 1.89 -26.97 19.57
CA VAL A 183 2.22 -26.32 18.29
C VAL A 183 3.53 -26.82 17.69
N ASN A 184 4.45 -27.34 18.53
CA ASN A 184 5.75 -27.86 18.11
C ASN A 184 5.79 -29.37 17.84
N GLN A 185 4.71 -30.12 18.10
CA GLN A 185 4.65 -31.55 17.73
C GLN A 185 4.16 -31.76 16.29
N THR A 186 4.29 -32.97 15.76
CA THR A 186 3.87 -33.34 14.39
C THR A 186 2.44 -33.87 14.30
N LYS A 187 1.82 -34.18 15.45
CA LYS A 187 0.49 -34.78 15.53
C LYS A 187 -0.59 -33.76 15.86
N VAL A 188 -1.69 -33.79 15.12
CA VAL A 188 -2.81 -32.86 15.25
C VAL A 188 -4.09 -33.59 15.67
N TYR A 189 -4.86 -32.98 16.58
CA TYR A 189 -6.22 -33.42 16.88
C TYR A 189 -7.17 -32.70 15.92
N ALA A 190 -7.90 -33.46 15.08
CA ALA A 190 -8.74 -32.89 14.02
C ALA A 190 -10.25 -33.00 14.32
N CYS A 191 -11.05 -32.18 13.62
CA CYS A 191 -12.51 -32.19 13.53
C CYS A 191 -13.29 -31.71 14.76
N ASN A 192 -12.66 -31.05 15.74
CA ASN A 192 -13.33 -30.58 16.97
C ASN A 192 -14.16 -31.67 17.70
N MET A 193 -13.78 -32.94 17.54
CA MET A 193 -14.49 -34.07 18.15
C MET A 193 -13.94 -34.38 19.53
N PHE A 194 -14.82 -34.66 20.49
CA PHE A 194 -14.45 -35.13 21.83
C PHE A 194 -15.68 -35.66 22.57
N VAL A 195 -15.46 -36.35 23.70
CA VAL A 195 -16.46 -36.53 24.76
C VAL A 195 -15.81 -36.11 26.08
N MET A 196 -16.43 -35.23 26.85
CA MET A 196 -15.87 -34.70 28.09
C MET A 196 -16.90 -34.79 29.21
N LYS A 197 -16.42 -35.11 30.41
CA LYS A 197 -17.20 -34.96 31.64
C LYS A 197 -17.58 -33.48 31.84
N ARG A 198 -18.76 -33.23 32.43
CA ARG A 198 -19.35 -31.88 32.62
C ARG A 198 -18.33 -30.81 33.02
N ASP A 199 -17.58 -31.02 34.10
CA ASP A 199 -16.68 -29.98 34.63
C ASP A 199 -15.53 -29.66 33.68
N ILE A 200 -15.05 -30.65 32.91
CA ILE A 200 -14.02 -30.48 31.89
C ILE A 200 -14.60 -29.71 30.70
N PHE A 201 -15.78 -30.11 30.23
CA PHE A 201 -16.46 -29.46 29.11
C PHE A 201 -16.79 -27.99 29.39
N LYS A 202 -17.31 -27.68 30.58
CA LYS A 202 -17.65 -26.30 30.95
C LYS A 202 -16.39 -25.42 31.02
N LYS A 203 -15.28 -25.92 31.60
CA LYS A 203 -13.99 -25.20 31.62
C LYS A 203 -13.41 -25.02 30.21
N TYR A 204 -13.43 -26.07 29.39
CA TYR A 204 -12.98 -26.01 28.01
C TYR A 204 -13.76 -24.97 27.21
N SER A 205 -15.09 -24.98 27.31
CA SER A 205 -15.95 -24.07 26.56
C SER A 205 -15.75 -22.61 27.02
N ALA A 206 -15.59 -22.37 28.32
CA ALA A 206 -15.25 -21.04 28.84
C ALA A 206 -13.92 -20.54 28.28
N PHE A 207 -12.88 -21.38 28.26
CA PHE A 207 -11.57 -21.07 27.65
C PHE A 207 -11.66 -20.82 26.15
N LEU A 208 -12.28 -21.73 25.40
CA LEU A 208 -12.40 -21.65 23.94
C LEU A 208 -13.12 -20.36 23.50
N PHE A 209 -14.28 -20.08 24.09
CA PHE A 209 -15.09 -18.95 23.66
C PHE A 209 -14.55 -17.61 24.16
N ASP A 210 -13.85 -17.51 25.30
CA ASP A 210 -13.12 -16.28 25.68
C ASP A 210 -12.02 -15.96 24.67
N ILE A 211 -11.22 -16.96 24.27
CA ILE A 211 -10.13 -16.76 23.30
C ILE A 211 -10.67 -16.38 21.92
N LEU A 212 -11.68 -17.10 21.43
CA LEU A 212 -12.24 -16.83 20.11
C LEU A 212 -12.91 -15.46 20.04
N ASP A 213 -13.74 -15.10 21.02
CA ASP A 213 -14.44 -13.81 21.07
C ASP A 213 -13.45 -12.63 21.09
N ARG A 214 -12.38 -12.72 21.90
CA ARG A 214 -11.31 -11.73 21.90
C ARG A 214 -10.60 -11.64 20.56
N HIS A 215 -10.28 -12.77 19.96
CA HIS A 215 -9.65 -12.80 18.64
C HIS A 215 -10.53 -12.12 17.56
N GLU A 216 -11.87 -12.22 17.64
CA GLU A 216 -12.76 -11.52 16.70
C GLU A 216 -12.63 -9.99 16.77
N HIS A 217 -12.38 -9.43 17.96
CA HIS A 217 -12.19 -8.00 18.16
C HIS A 217 -10.81 -7.50 17.71
N LEU A 218 -9.82 -8.39 17.55
CA LEU A 218 -8.45 -8.05 17.18
C LEU A 218 -8.11 -8.28 15.71
N ARG A 219 -8.93 -9.05 14.98
CA ARG A 219 -8.63 -9.44 13.60
C ARG A 219 -9.22 -8.46 12.58
N ASP A 220 -8.52 -8.31 11.46
CA ASP A 220 -9.03 -7.68 10.25
C ASP A 220 -9.20 -8.73 9.15
N ILE A 221 -10.46 -9.07 8.85
CA ILE A 221 -10.85 -10.04 7.82
C ILE A 221 -11.43 -9.36 6.57
N THR A 222 -11.32 -8.03 6.45
CA THR A 222 -11.90 -7.28 5.32
C THR A 222 -11.46 -7.82 3.97
N HIS A 223 -10.21 -8.27 3.88
CA HIS A 223 -9.61 -8.84 2.68
C HIS A 223 -9.89 -10.35 2.49
N TYR A 224 -10.28 -11.09 3.53
CA TYR A 224 -10.42 -12.57 3.50
C TYR A 224 -11.48 -13.05 2.51
N ALA A 225 -11.19 -14.14 1.78
CA ALA A 225 -12.18 -14.81 0.93
C ALA A 225 -13.30 -15.46 1.79
N PRO A 226 -14.48 -15.81 1.23
CA PRO A 226 -15.57 -16.41 2.01
C PRO A 226 -15.15 -17.67 2.77
N ILE A 227 -14.28 -18.49 2.18
CA ILE A 227 -13.81 -19.72 2.79
C ILE A 227 -12.84 -19.41 3.95
N ASP A 228 -11.95 -18.44 3.77
CA ASP A 228 -10.95 -18.01 4.76
C ASP A 228 -11.61 -17.39 6.00
N ARG A 229 -12.81 -16.82 5.86
CA ARG A 229 -13.59 -16.22 6.97
C ARG A 229 -14.09 -17.22 8.03
N ARG A 230 -13.90 -18.53 7.81
CA ARG A 230 -14.16 -19.59 8.80
C ARG A 230 -13.10 -19.67 9.90
N VAL A 231 -12.40 -18.57 10.13
CA VAL A 231 -11.27 -18.41 11.04
C VAL A 231 -11.54 -19.03 12.40
N SER A 232 -12.66 -18.70 13.05
CA SER A 232 -12.96 -19.22 14.39
C SER A 232 -13.14 -20.75 14.41
N GLY A 233 -13.72 -21.35 13.36
CA GLY A 233 -13.80 -22.80 13.20
C GLY A 233 -12.43 -23.46 13.04
N TYR A 234 -11.55 -22.87 12.22
CA TYR A 234 -10.18 -23.35 12.02
C TYR A 234 -9.33 -23.25 13.29
N LEU A 235 -9.40 -22.11 13.97
CA LEU A 235 -8.73 -21.88 15.26
C LEU A 235 -9.27 -22.80 16.35
N GLY A 236 -10.59 -23.04 16.39
CA GLY A 236 -11.21 -23.93 17.35
C GLY A 236 -10.61 -25.34 17.32
N GLU A 237 -10.26 -25.86 16.14
CA GLU A 237 -9.60 -27.16 16.02
C GLU A 237 -8.21 -27.17 16.66
N ARG A 238 -7.44 -26.08 16.50
CA ARG A 238 -6.12 -25.94 17.12
C ARG A 238 -6.24 -25.75 18.63
N ILE A 239 -7.18 -24.93 19.10
CA ILE A 239 -7.46 -24.69 20.51
C ILE A 239 -7.93 -25.97 21.21
N CYS A 240 -8.75 -26.79 20.55
CA CYS A 240 -9.17 -28.10 21.05
C CYS A 240 -7.96 -29.00 21.30
N GLY A 241 -7.06 -29.11 20.32
CA GLY A 241 -5.84 -29.91 20.47
C GLY A 241 -4.89 -29.40 21.56
N ILE A 242 -4.78 -28.09 21.73
CA ILE A 242 -4.06 -27.47 22.86
C ILE A 242 -4.67 -27.91 24.19
N TYR A 243 -6.00 -27.82 24.31
CA TYR A 243 -6.69 -28.15 25.56
C TYR A 243 -6.65 -29.66 25.87
N LEU A 244 -6.77 -30.53 24.86
CA LEU A 244 -6.61 -31.98 25.04
C LEU A 244 -5.19 -32.32 25.50
N THR A 245 -4.17 -31.66 24.94
CA THR A 245 -2.77 -31.80 25.38
C THR A 245 -2.62 -31.37 26.85
N TYR A 246 -3.26 -30.26 27.22
CA TYR A 246 -3.31 -29.80 28.61
C TYR A 246 -3.97 -30.81 29.54
N LEU A 247 -5.10 -31.42 29.16
CA LEU A 247 -5.75 -32.45 29.99
C LEU A 247 -4.84 -33.67 30.23
N TYR A 248 -4.13 -34.13 29.20
CA TYR A 248 -3.15 -35.20 29.35
C TYR A 248 -1.99 -34.79 30.27
N ASP A 249 -1.46 -33.56 30.14
CA ASP A 249 -0.38 -33.04 30.99
C ASP A 249 -0.82 -32.89 32.46
N GLN A 250 -2.11 -32.61 32.71
CA GLN A 250 -2.70 -32.55 34.06
C GLN A 250 -3.06 -33.94 34.64
N GLY A 251 -2.88 -35.02 33.89
CA GLY A 251 -3.10 -36.40 34.35
C GLY A 251 -4.57 -36.86 34.37
N TYR A 252 -5.46 -36.20 33.61
CA TYR A 252 -6.84 -36.69 33.42
C TYR A 252 -6.84 -38.04 32.67
N ARG A 253 -7.81 -38.92 32.96
CA ARG A 253 -7.93 -40.22 32.28
C ARG A 253 -8.57 -40.04 30.90
N GLY A 254 -7.74 -39.86 29.88
CA GLY A 254 -8.15 -39.78 28.48
C GLY A 254 -8.14 -41.12 27.76
N LYS A 255 -9.05 -41.27 26.78
CA LYS A 255 -9.05 -42.38 25.81
C LYS A 255 -9.06 -41.83 24.39
N ASP A 256 -8.04 -42.15 23.61
CA ASP A 256 -8.02 -41.86 22.17
C ASP A 256 -8.79 -42.95 21.40
N LEU A 257 -9.66 -42.55 20.47
CA LEU A 257 -10.42 -43.43 19.57
C LEU A 257 -10.23 -43.03 18.10
N GLN A 258 -10.22 -44.01 17.20
CA GLN A 258 -10.17 -43.73 15.77
C GLN A 258 -11.42 -42.96 15.31
N ARG A 259 -11.21 -42.01 14.41
CA ARG A 259 -12.30 -41.30 13.73
C ARG A 259 -12.80 -42.12 12.55
N VAL A 260 -14.11 -42.14 12.36
CA VAL A 260 -14.80 -42.80 11.26
C VAL A 260 -15.41 -41.73 10.37
N TYR A 261 -15.29 -41.82 9.05
CA TYR A 261 -15.90 -40.93 8.07
C TYR A 261 -16.86 -41.70 7.13
N PHE A 262 -18.09 -41.20 6.99
CA PHE A 262 -19.10 -41.72 6.08
C PHE A 262 -19.19 -40.88 4.80
N ARG A 263 -19.00 -41.49 3.62
CA ARG A 263 -19.08 -40.78 2.32
C ARG A 263 -20.51 -40.32 2.01
N ASN A 264 -21.48 -41.20 2.20
CA ASN A 264 -22.90 -40.96 1.96
C ASN A 264 -23.67 -41.11 3.26
N THR A 265 -24.39 -40.06 3.61
CA THR A 265 -25.23 -40.02 4.81
C THR A 265 -26.66 -39.61 4.48
N ALA A 266 -27.03 -39.50 3.20
CA ALA A 266 -28.40 -39.23 2.81
C ALA A 266 -29.26 -40.49 2.98
N GLU A 267 -30.55 -40.35 3.29
CA GLU A 267 -31.47 -41.49 3.24
C GLU A 267 -31.42 -42.16 1.86
N VAL A 268 -31.08 -43.45 1.83
CA VAL A 268 -31.07 -44.22 0.60
C VAL A 268 -32.53 -44.47 0.20
N GLU A 269 -33.04 -43.74 -0.80
CA GLU A 269 -34.25 -44.16 -1.50
C GLU A 269 -34.01 -45.58 -2.07
N PRO A 270 -34.98 -46.51 -1.96
CA PRO A 270 -34.87 -47.79 -2.63
C PRO A 270 -34.76 -47.57 -4.14
N ALA A 271 -33.69 -48.13 -4.73
CA ALA A 271 -33.42 -48.31 -6.15
C ALA A 271 -34.42 -47.65 -7.12
N ALA A 272 -33.98 -46.56 -7.75
CA ALA A 272 -34.66 -45.91 -8.86
C ALA A 272 -35.20 -46.93 -9.88
N ILE A 273 -36.50 -46.88 -10.10
CA ILE A 273 -37.13 -47.40 -11.31
C ILE A 273 -36.39 -46.76 -12.49
N ASN A 274 -35.83 -47.62 -13.35
CA ASN A 274 -35.34 -47.29 -14.68
C ASN A 274 -36.35 -46.37 -15.40
N VAL A 275 -36.16 -45.06 -15.32
CA VAL A 275 -36.71 -44.15 -16.33
C VAL A 275 -35.71 -44.16 -17.46
N GLN A 276 -36.02 -45.01 -18.44
CA GLN A 276 -35.39 -45.03 -19.74
C GLN A 276 -35.16 -43.60 -20.22
N ASN A 277 -33.92 -43.36 -20.63
CA ASN A 277 -33.50 -42.25 -21.48
C ASN A 277 -34.31 -42.28 -22.79
N ASN A 278 -35.53 -41.76 -22.76
CA ASN A 278 -36.21 -41.34 -23.97
C ASN A 278 -35.66 -39.96 -24.30
N GLY A 279 -34.62 -39.98 -25.14
CA GLY A 279 -34.20 -38.84 -25.93
C GLY A 279 -35.38 -38.35 -26.77
N LYS A 280 -36.21 -37.48 -26.19
CA LYS A 280 -36.99 -36.53 -26.95
C LYS A 280 -36.10 -35.30 -27.14
N LYS A 281 -35.53 -35.20 -28.35
CA LYS A 281 -35.33 -33.90 -28.98
C LYS A 281 -36.65 -33.16 -28.86
N THR A 282 -36.73 -32.19 -27.94
CA THR A 282 -37.79 -31.20 -27.97
C THR A 282 -37.61 -30.40 -29.25
N ASP A 283 -38.54 -30.63 -30.16
CA ASP A 283 -38.81 -29.80 -31.34
C ASP A 283 -38.85 -28.32 -30.90
N PRO A 284 -38.14 -27.40 -31.57
CA PRO A 284 -37.95 -26.02 -31.11
C PRO A 284 -39.19 -25.20 -31.43
N LYS A 285 -40.24 -25.30 -30.61
CA LYS A 285 -41.42 -24.43 -30.67
C LYS A 285 -42.19 -24.45 -29.34
N THR A 286 -41.56 -23.99 -28.27
CA THR A 286 -42.24 -23.60 -27.03
C THR A 286 -41.78 -22.22 -26.62
N ALA A 287 -42.77 -21.33 -26.45
CA ALA A 287 -42.61 -19.94 -26.10
C ALA A 287 -41.93 -19.76 -24.74
N GLY A 288 -41.26 -18.62 -24.57
CA GLY A 288 -40.78 -18.16 -23.28
C GLY A 288 -39.80 -17.01 -23.42
N ILE A 289 -38.50 -17.30 -23.35
CA ILE A 289 -37.45 -16.30 -23.14
C ILE A 289 -36.61 -16.11 -24.42
N THR A 290 -36.47 -14.87 -24.87
CA THR A 290 -35.56 -14.51 -25.98
C THR A 290 -34.78 -13.24 -25.69
N LEU A 291 -33.61 -13.12 -26.31
CA LEU A 291 -32.76 -11.93 -26.23
C LEU A 291 -32.82 -11.13 -27.54
N LYS A 292 -33.74 -10.17 -27.65
CA LYS A 292 -33.96 -9.38 -28.88
C LYS A 292 -34.51 -7.96 -28.59
N PRO A 293 -33.94 -6.90 -29.20
CA PRO A 293 -32.74 -6.89 -30.03
C PRO A 293 -31.46 -7.04 -29.18
N VAL A 294 -30.34 -7.36 -29.85
CA VAL A 294 -28.99 -7.43 -29.27
C VAL A 294 -28.11 -6.37 -29.92
N THR A 295 -27.28 -5.69 -29.13
CA THR A 295 -26.29 -4.71 -29.59
C THR A 295 -25.00 -4.84 -28.77
N ARG A 296 -23.90 -4.29 -29.29
CA ARG A 296 -22.64 -4.12 -28.56
C ARG A 296 -22.50 -2.67 -28.13
N GLY A 297 -21.88 -2.47 -26.97
CA GLY A 297 -21.43 -1.17 -26.50
C GLY A 297 -19.98 -1.26 -26.02
N SER A 298 -19.61 -0.46 -25.03
CA SER A 298 -18.23 -0.38 -24.52
C SER A 298 -17.86 -1.67 -23.78
N GLY A 299 -17.10 -2.56 -24.43
CA GLY A 299 -16.64 -3.82 -23.83
C GLY A 299 -17.74 -4.82 -23.46
N LYS A 300 -19.01 -4.56 -23.83
CA LYS A 300 -20.18 -5.30 -23.35
C LYS A 300 -21.17 -5.64 -24.47
N ILE A 301 -21.91 -6.72 -24.27
CA ILE A 301 -23.06 -7.15 -25.08
C ILE A 301 -24.33 -6.85 -24.30
N TYR A 302 -25.28 -6.18 -24.96
CA TYR A 302 -26.57 -5.80 -24.39
C TYR A 302 -27.68 -6.52 -25.15
N GLY A 303 -28.59 -7.12 -24.40
CA GLY A 303 -29.72 -7.83 -24.99
C GLY A 303 -31.00 -7.58 -24.21
N ARG A 304 -32.04 -7.09 -24.90
CA ARG A 304 -33.35 -6.94 -24.27
C ARG A 304 -33.98 -8.31 -24.03
N LEU A 305 -34.37 -8.57 -22.79
CA LEU A 305 -35.01 -9.81 -22.38
C LEU A 305 -36.51 -9.74 -22.67
N ASN A 306 -37.02 -10.65 -23.50
CA ASN A 306 -38.45 -10.79 -23.76
C ASN A 306 -38.93 -12.13 -23.21
N ILE A 307 -39.85 -12.08 -22.24
CA ILE A 307 -40.47 -13.24 -21.62
C ILE A 307 -41.94 -13.28 -22.05
N SER A 308 -42.31 -14.31 -22.78
CA SER A 308 -43.64 -14.49 -23.37
C SER A 308 -44.52 -15.31 -22.42
N GLY A 309 -45.74 -14.84 -22.13
CA GLY A 309 -46.76 -15.61 -21.42
C GLY A 309 -46.77 -15.47 -19.89
N THR A 310 -45.85 -14.72 -19.29
CA THR A 310 -45.84 -14.46 -17.83
C THR A 310 -45.17 -13.14 -17.48
N GLN A 311 -45.49 -12.59 -16.31
CA GLN A 311 -44.69 -11.53 -15.67
C GLN A 311 -43.93 -12.17 -14.50
N PRO A 312 -42.60 -12.26 -14.55
CA PRO A 312 -41.84 -12.92 -13.50
C PRO A 312 -41.77 -12.07 -12.21
N SER A 313 -41.77 -12.73 -11.05
CA SER A 313 -41.47 -12.14 -9.74
C SER A 313 -40.00 -11.79 -9.63
N SER A 314 -39.13 -12.67 -10.11
CA SER A 314 -37.68 -12.53 -10.08
C SER A 314 -37.04 -13.07 -11.34
N ILE A 315 -35.91 -12.48 -11.72
CA ILE A 315 -35.08 -12.91 -12.85
C ILE A 315 -33.64 -12.97 -12.36
N SER A 316 -33.00 -14.11 -12.53
CA SER A 316 -31.57 -14.29 -12.33
C SER A 316 -30.90 -14.77 -13.61
N VAL A 317 -29.64 -14.41 -13.78
CA VAL A 317 -28.83 -14.80 -14.93
C VAL A 317 -27.48 -15.30 -14.47
N THR A 318 -26.95 -16.30 -15.15
CA THR A 318 -25.57 -16.75 -15.00
C THR A 318 -24.97 -16.95 -16.38
N SER A 319 -23.67 -16.74 -16.53
CA SER A 319 -22.97 -17.01 -17.79
C SER A 319 -21.78 -17.93 -17.55
N LYS A 320 -21.48 -18.78 -18.54
CA LYS A 320 -20.27 -19.60 -18.59
C LYS A 320 -19.63 -19.50 -19.96
N ASN A 321 -18.31 -19.60 -20.04
CA ASN A 321 -17.60 -19.73 -21.31
C ASN A 321 -17.69 -21.18 -21.84
N ALA A 322 -17.11 -21.41 -23.02
CA ALA A 322 -17.07 -22.74 -23.65
C ALA A 322 -16.34 -23.80 -22.81
N SER A 323 -15.41 -23.42 -21.93
CA SER A 323 -14.70 -24.31 -21.01
C SER A 323 -15.44 -24.55 -19.68
N GLY A 324 -16.61 -23.94 -19.47
CA GLY A 324 -17.40 -24.08 -18.26
C GLY A 324 -17.02 -23.14 -17.11
N HIS A 325 -16.03 -22.24 -17.29
CA HIS A 325 -15.69 -21.21 -16.31
C HIS A 325 -16.81 -20.17 -16.23
N SER A 326 -17.10 -19.69 -15.02
CA SER A 326 -18.14 -18.68 -14.80
C SER A 326 -17.70 -17.32 -15.32
N ILE A 327 -18.64 -16.60 -15.95
CA ILE A 327 -18.47 -15.26 -16.52
C ILE A 327 -19.52 -14.35 -15.87
N PRO A 328 -19.20 -13.09 -15.54
CA PRO A 328 -20.17 -12.20 -14.93
C PRO A 328 -21.31 -11.90 -15.89
N ALA A 329 -22.53 -11.85 -15.36
CA ALA A 329 -23.74 -11.50 -16.10
C ALA A 329 -24.68 -10.73 -15.17
N LYS A 330 -25.28 -9.65 -15.67
CA LYS A 330 -26.21 -8.84 -14.88
C LYS A 330 -27.46 -8.47 -15.66
N VAL A 331 -28.51 -8.08 -14.95
CA VAL A 331 -29.80 -7.68 -15.51
C VAL A 331 -30.18 -6.30 -15.00
N VAL A 332 -30.14 -5.31 -15.89
CA VAL A 332 -30.49 -3.93 -15.57
C VAL A 332 -31.92 -3.60 -16.00
N GLY A 333 -32.59 -2.76 -15.21
CA GLY A 333 -33.93 -2.24 -15.54
C GLY A 333 -33.84 -0.96 -16.37
N THR A 334 -34.51 -0.93 -17.52
CA THR A 334 -34.63 0.25 -18.38
C THR A 334 -36.10 0.59 -18.62
N LYS A 335 -36.38 1.77 -19.19
CA LYS A 335 -37.74 2.14 -19.63
C LYS A 335 -38.33 1.17 -20.66
N LEU A 336 -37.47 0.45 -21.39
CA LEU A 336 -37.86 -0.57 -22.36
C LEU A 336 -37.97 -1.98 -21.76
N GLY A 337 -37.76 -2.14 -20.45
CA GLY A 337 -37.78 -3.41 -19.74
C GLY A 337 -36.40 -3.88 -19.30
N LYS A 338 -36.27 -5.17 -19.00
CA LYS A 338 -35.04 -5.77 -18.47
C LYS A 338 -34.04 -6.04 -19.60
N VAL A 339 -32.78 -5.66 -19.38
CA VAL A 339 -31.67 -5.84 -20.33
C VAL A 339 -30.60 -6.69 -19.67
N VAL A 340 -30.19 -7.77 -20.34
CA VAL A 340 -29.04 -8.57 -19.92
C VAL A 340 -27.78 -7.90 -20.42
N VAL A 341 -26.78 -7.81 -19.56
CA VAL A 341 -25.45 -7.26 -19.84
C VAL A 341 -24.41 -8.35 -19.60
N LEU A 342 -23.54 -8.56 -20.59
CA LEU A 342 -22.45 -9.54 -20.57
C LEU A 342 -21.15 -8.87 -21.01
N PRO A 343 -19.98 -9.22 -20.43
CA PRO A 343 -18.71 -8.74 -20.93
C PRO A 343 -18.42 -9.35 -22.31
N ILE A 344 -17.65 -8.65 -23.12
CA ILE A 344 -17.06 -9.21 -24.33
C ILE A 344 -15.76 -9.91 -23.93
N ILE A 345 -15.72 -11.21 -24.17
CA ILE A 345 -14.53 -12.06 -23.99
C ILE A 345 -14.21 -12.77 -25.31
N GLY A 346 -13.02 -13.35 -25.42
CA GLY A 346 -12.54 -14.07 -26.60
C GLY A 346 -13.21 -15.43 -26.85
N GLN A 347 -14.03 -15.91 -25.90
CA GLN A 347 -14.77 -17.16 -26.01
C GLN A 347 -16.28 -16.96 -26.13
N ASP A 348 -16.95 -17.93 -26.71
CA ASP A 348 -18.41 -17.99 -26.73
C ASP A 348 -18.96 -18.20 -25.32
N GLN A 349 -20.10 -17.58 -25.04
CA GLN A 349 -20.78 -17.63 -23.74
C GLN A 349 -22.11 -18.36 -23.86
N VAL A 350 -22.48 -19.10 -22.82
CA VAL A 350 -23.80 -19.67 -22.63
C VAL A 350 -24.46 -18.94 -21.46
N LEU A 351 -25.46 -18.13 -21.79
CA LEU A 351 -26.27 -17.39 -20.81
C LEU A 351 -27.43 -18.29 -20.36
N THR A 352 -27.49 -18.61 -19.07
CA THR A 352 -28.65 -19.25 -18.45
C THR A 352 -29.53 -18.17 -17.81
N VAL A 353 -30.79 -18.09 -18.24
CA VAL A 353 -31.79 -17.19 -17.65
C VAL A 353 -32.78 -18.02 -16.85
N SER A 354 -32.99 -17.65 -15.59
CA SER A 354 -33.99 -18.23 -14.71
C SER A 354 -35.02 -17.16 -14.34
N ALA A 355 -36.30 -17.42 -14.60
CA ALA A 355 -37.40 -16.53 -14.28
C ALA A 355 -38.46 -17.27 -13.47
N VAL A 356 -38.88 -16.71 -12.33
CA VAL A 356 -39.92 -17.29 -11.47
C VAL A 356 -41.27 -16.66 -11.81
N ASP A 357 -42.28 -17.46 -12.11
CA ASP A 357 -43.62 -16.99 -12.47
C ASP A 357 -44.40 -16.48 -11.23
N ASN A 358 -44.89 -15.23 -11.29
CA ASN A 358 -45.62 -14.56 -10.19
C ASN A 358 -46.91 -15.30 -9.74
N ARG A 359 -47.52 -16.12 -10.58
CA ARG A 359 -48.84 -16.76 -10.31
C ARG A 359 -48.72 -18.23 -9.93
N THR A 360 -47.73 -18.92 -10.47
CA THR A 360 -47.58 -20.38 -10.31
C THR A 360 -46.38 -20.78 -9.47
N ASN A 361 -45.50 -19.83 -9.15
CA ASN A 361 -44.21 -20.05 -8.50
C ASN A 361 -43.31 -21.07 -9.24
N LYS A 362 -43.61 -21.36 -10.52
CA LYS A 362 -42.82 -22.27 -11.35
C LYS A 362 -41.63 -21.51 -11.93
N GLN A 363 -40.47 -22.17 -11.90
CA GLN A 363 -39.23 -21.64 -12.46
C GLN A 363 -39.13 -22.01 -13.94
N LEU A 364 -38.94 -21.01 -14.80
CA LEU A 364 -38.62 -21.17 -16.21
C LEU A 364 -37.12 -20.92 -16.41
N VAL A 365 -36.40 -21.93 -16.89
CA VAL A 365 -34.94 -21.84 -17.17
C VAL A 365 -34.70 -22.00 -18.67
N THR A 366 -33.86 -21.14 -19.26
CA THR A 366 -33.50 -21.21 -20.70
C THR A 366 -32.04 -20.85 -20.88
N GLU A 367 -31.33 -21.65 -21.69
CA GLU A 367 -29.95 -21.36 -22.11
C GLU A 367 -29.94 -20.68 -23.48
N LEU A 368 -29.17 -19.61 -23.60
CA LEU A 368 -29.05 -18.78 -24.80
C LEU A 368 -27.58 -18.64 -25.17
N PRO A 369 -27.15 -19.09 -26.36
CA PRO A 369 -25.78 -18.87 -26.82
C PRO A 369 -25.57 -17.39 -27.17
N VAL A 370 -24.51 -16.80 -26.63
CA VAL A 370 -24.10 -15.42 -26.87
C VAL A 370 -22.65 -15.42 -27.34
N THR A 371 -22.43 -14.97 -28.57
CA THR A 371 -21.09 -14.91 -29.18
C THR A 371 -20.74 -13.47 -29.55
N ASP A 372 -19.48 -13.09 -29.41
CA ASP A 372 -19.05 -11.73 -29.75
C ASP A 372 -19.30 -11.43 -31.24
N ASN A 373 -18.92 -12.35 -32.13
CA ASN A 373 -19.14 -12.22 -33.56
C ASN A 373 -20.63 -12.08 -33.91
N GLY A 374 -21.49 -12.87 -33.28
CA GLY A 374 -22.94 -12.80 -33.48
C GLY A 374 -23.53 -11.47 -32.99
N ALA A 375 -23.09 -10.99 -31.83
CA ALA A 375 -23.49 -9.70 -31.27
C ALA A 375 -23.00 -8.53 -32.15
N ARG A 376 -21.77 -8.60 -32.69
CA ARG A 376 -21.20 -7.60 -33.60
C ARG A 376 -22.01 -7.45 -34.87
N LEU A 377 -22.33 -8.55 -35.55
CA LEU A 377 -23.12 -8.54 -36.78
C LEU A 377 -24.53 -7.98 -36.53
N LYS A 378 -25.18 -8.39 -35.42
CA LYS A 378 -26.50 -7.86 -35.02
C LYS A 378 -26.43 -6.37 -34.70
N SER A 379 -25.39 -5.93 -33.99
CA SER A 379 -25.18 -4.51 -33.66
C SER A 379 -25.00 -3.66 -34.91
N TYR A 380 -24.20 -4.12 -35.88
CA TYR A 380 -24.00 -3.45 -37.17
C TYR A 380 -25.32 -3.35 -37.96
N ALA A 381 -26.06 -4.46 -38.08
CA ALA A 381 -27.36 -4.47 -38.75
C ALA A 381 -28.39 -3.53 -38.07
N ASN A 382 -28.43 -3.49 -36.74
CA ASN A 382 -29.29 -2.59 -35.98
C ASN A 382 -28.91 -1.11 -36.15
N THR A 383 -27.60 -0.81 -36.23
CA THR A 383 -27.08 0.54 -36.48
C THR A 383 -27.47 1.04 -37.87
N LEU A 384 -27.32 0.20 -38.90
CA LEU A 384 -27.79 0.53 -40.27
C LEU A 384 -29.30 0.79 -40.32
N ARG A 385 -30.08 0.04 -39.52
CA ARG A 385 -31.54 0.19 -39.42
C ARG A 385 -31.99 1.34 -38.51
N LYS A 386 -31.06 2.06 -37.85
CA LYS A 386 -31.35 3.08 -36.84
C LYS A 386 -32.36 2.59 -35.79
N ASN A 387 -32.21 1.35 -35.32
CA ASN A 387 -33.17 0.74 -34.39
C ASN A 387 -33.17 1.51 -33.05
N PRO A 388 -34.30 2.16 -32.67
CA PRO A 388 -34.35 3.02 -31.50
C PRO A 388 -34.15 2.24 -30.19
N ILE A 389 -34.64 1.00 -30.12
CA ILE A 389 -34.48 0.13 -28.95
C ILE A 389 -33.00 -0.15 -28.69
N THR A 390 -32.21 -0.42 -29.75
CA THR A 390 -30.78 -0.68 -29.56
C THR A 390 -29.99 0.55 -29.15
N ASN A 391 -30.44 1.75 -29.52
CA ASN A 391 -29.78 2.98 -29.08
C ASN A 391 -30.03 3.23 -27.59
N GLU A 392 -31.21 2.86 -27.08
CA GLU A 392 -31.57 3.05 -25.67
C GLU A 392 -30.97 2.00 -24.73
N ILE A 393 -30.87 0.73 -25.15
CA ILE A 393 -30.28 -0.33 -24.31
C ILE A 393 -28.75 -0.39 -24.37
N ARG A 394 -28.11 0.24 -25.36
CA ARG A 394 -26.65 0.26 -25.47
C ARG A 394 -26.12 1.10 -24.31
N ASN A 395 -25.16 0.55 -23.55
CA ASN A 395 -24.54 1.25 -22.43
C ASN A 395 -25.55 1.75 -21.37
N CYS A 396 -26.67 1.03 -21.22
CA CYS A 396 -27.70 1.40 -20.24
C CYS A 396 -27.27 1.20 -18.77
N ASP A 397 -26.05 0.69 -18.54
CA ASP A 397 -25.42 0.50 -17.23
C ASP A 397 -24.16 1.37 -17.03
N ASP A 398 -23.96 2.40 -17.86
CA ASP A 398 -22.87 3.37 -17.68
C ASP A 398 -23.12 4.26 -16.43
N GLU A 399 -24.38 4.50 -16.08
CA GLU A 399 -24.81 5.25 -14.88
C GLU A 399 -25.07 4.32 -13.69
N MET A 400 -25.04 4.86 -12.46
CA MET A 400 -25.37 4.08 -11.27
C MET A 400 -26.87 3.75 -11.22
N LEU A 401 -27.21 2.49 -10.95
CA LEU A 401 -28.59 2.00 -10.89
C LEU A 401 -28.93 1.40 -9.51
N PRO A 402 -30.22 1.38 -9.09
CA PRO A 402 -30.63 0.97 -7.74
C PRO A 402 -30.15 -0.38 -7.21
N ASP A 403 -30.08 -1.37 -8.08
CA ASP A 403 -29.72 -2.75 -7.70
C ASP A 403 -28.41 -3.20 -8.35
N ASP A 404 -27.63 -2.26 -8.90
CA ASP A 404 -26.40 -2.54 -9.65
C ASP A 404 -25.15 -2.20 -8.83
N THR A 405 -24.08 -2.93 -9.13
CA THR A 405 -22.75 -2.66 -8.60
C THR A 405 -21.89 -2.08 -9.71
N LYS A 406 -21.51 -0.82 -9.57
CA LYS A 406 -20.67 -0.13 -10.56
C LYS A 406 -19.21 -0.30 -10.19
N ILE A 407 -18.41 -0.79 -11.13
CA ILE A 407 -16.95 -0.81 -11.00
C ILE A 407 -16.37 0.34 -11.82
N VAL A 408 -15.50 1.12 -11.18
CA VAL A 408 -14.73 2.20 -11.81
C VAL A 408 -13.26 1.84 -11.68
N ILE A 409 -12.54 1.84 -12.80
CA ILE A 409 -11.08 1.71 -12.80
C ILE A 409 -10.50 3.11 -12.88
N GLU A 410 -9.71 3.50 -11.88
CA GLU A 410 -9.10 4.82 -11.80
C GLU A 410 -7.74 4.84 -12.48
N SER A 411 -6.93 3.80 -12.27
CA SER A 411 -5.58 3.73 -12.81
C SER A 411 -5.20 2.30 -13.19
N LEU A 412 -4.30 2.22 -14.18
CA LEU A 412 -3.61 1.00 -14.57
C LEU A 412 -2.12 1.34 -14.54
N ILE A 413 -1.47 0.96 -13.44
CA ILE A 413 -0.14 1.39 -13.02
C ILE A 413 0.87 0.32 -13.44
N ASP A 414 1.86 0.70 -14.25
CA ASP A 414 2.98 -0.19 -14.56
C ASP A 414 3.87 -0.37 -13.31
N ASN A 415 3.99 -1.61 -12.82
CA ASN A 415 4.78 -1.93 -11.64
C ASN A 415 6.28 -2.17 -11.97
N GLY A 416 6.66 -2.17 -13.24
CA GLY A 416 8.05 -2.32 -13.70
C GLY A 416 8.61 -3.75 -13.67
N ASP A 417 7.82 -4.73 -13.24
CA ASP A 417 8.18 -6.16 -13.14
C ASP A 417 7.39 -7.06 -14.10
N GLY A 418 6.70 -6.46 -15.10
CA GLY A 418 5.83 -7.17 -16.03
C GLY A 418 4.40 -7.35 -15.52
N THR A 419 4.06 -6.76 -14.37
CA THR A 419 2.69 -6.67 -13.85
C THR A 419 2.15 -5.25 -13.91
N ASP A 420 0.82 -5.12 -13.96
CA ASP A 420 0.10 -3.88 -13.71
C ASP A 420 -0.59 -3.94 -12.34
N ILE A 421 -0.68 -2.80 -11.67
CA ILE A 421 -1.55 -2.60 -10.50
C ILE A 421 -2.80 -1.85 -10.99
N ILE A 422 -3.98 -2.41 -10.70
CA ILE A 422 -5.27 -1.81 -10.98
C ILE A 422 -5.77 -1.16 -9.69
N HIS A 423 -5.90 0.17 -9.66
CA HIS A 423 -6.70 0.84 -8.63
C HIS A 423 -8.10 1.13 -9.16
N GLY A 424 -9.10 0.89 -8.33
CA GLY A 424 -10.48 1.16 -8.68
C GLY A 424 -11.41 1.16 -7.48
N HIS A 425 -12.69 1.38 -7.74
CA HIS A 425 -13.74 1.39 -6.73
C HIS A 425 -14.94 0.57 -7.17
N ALA A 426 -15.50 -0.19 -6.24
CA ALA A 426 -16.85 -0.73 -6.36
C ALA A 426 -17.83 0.19 -5.63
N LEU A 427 -18.87 0.63 -6.34
CA LEU A 427 -19.89 1.57 -5.86
C LEU A 427 -21.27 0.90 -5.92
N PHE A 428 -22.00 0.92 -4.80
CA PHE A 428 -23.37 0.40 -4.76
C PHE A 428 -24.21 1.07 -3.68
N MET A 429 -25.53 1.15 -3.93
CA MET A 429 -26.46 1.80 -3.00
C MET A 429 -26.78 0.90 -1.80
N VAL A 430 -26.87 1.56 -0.64
CA VAL A 430 -27.16 0.95 0.66
C VAL A 430 -28.57 1.38 1.06
N SER A 431 -29.54 0.46 0.99
CA SER A 431 -30.94 0.72 1.29
C SER A 431 -31.32 0.50 2.77
N THR A 432 -30.48 -0.20 3.53
CA THR A 432 -30.66 -0.45 4.97
C THR A 432 -29.28 -0.47 5.68
N PRO A 433 -29.18 -0.12 6.97
CA PRO A 433 -27.90 -0.13 7.70
C PRO A 433 -27.17 -1.49 7.68
N SER A 434 -27.92 -2.60 7.57
CA SER A 434 -27.36 -3.96 7.46
C SER A 434 -26.54 -4.19 6.19
N ASN A 435 -26.78 -3.43 5.11
CA ASN A 435 -26.07 -3.59 3.84
C ASN A 435 -24.63 -3.04 3.88
N ASN A 436 -24.23 -2.33 4.94
CA ASN A 436 -22.84 -1.90 5.12
C ASN A 436 -21.87 -3.06 5.39
N SER A 437 -22.39 -4.24 5.71
CA SER A 437 -21.59 -5.43 6.07
C SER A 437 -21.53 -6.50 4.96
N GLU A 438 -22.14 -6.24 3.79
CA GLU A 438 -22.16 -7.22 2.69
C GLU A 438 -20.74 -7.53 2.22
N TYR A 439 -20.41 -8.81 2.09
CA TYR A 439 -19.10 -9.23 1.61
C TYR A 439 -18.99 -9.04 0.09
N ILE A 440 -17.86 -8.49 -0.32
CA ILE A 440 -17.48 -8.28 -1.71
C ILE A 440 -16.14 -8.99 -1.97
N ASP A 441 -16.09 -9.84 -3.00
CA ASP A 441 -14.85 -10.39 -3.54
C ASP A 441 -14.54 -9.71 -4.87
N ILE A 442 -13.35 -9.15 -5.02
CA ILE A 442 -12.95 -8.43 -6.22
C ILE A 442 -11.77 -9.16 -6.85
N PHE A 443 -11.92 -9.52 -8.12
CA PHE A 443 -10.86 -10.17 -8.87
C PHE A 443 -10.93 -9.83 -10.35
N ALA A 444 -9.93 -10.27 -11.12
CA ALA A 444 -9.90 -10.11 -12.57
C ALA A 444 -9.99 -11.47 -13.29
N ILE A 445 -10.68 -11.50 -14.42
CA ILE A 445 -10.65 -12.62 -15.37
C ILE A 445 -9.98 -12.16 -16.67
N ASN A 446 -9.19 -13.03 -17.28
CA ASN A 446 -8.55 -12.75 -18.57
C ASN A 446 -9.56 -12.80 -19.72
N ASN A 447 -9.10 -12.48 -20.94
CA ASN A 447 -9.96 -12.50 -22.13
C ASN A 447 -10.50 -13.91 -22.49
N ASP A 448 -9.96 -14.99 -21.93
CA ASP A 448 -10.48 -16.35 -22.08
C ASP A 448 -11.56 -16.70 -21.05
N GLY A 449 -11.82 -15.80 -20.10
CA GLY A 449 -12.77 -16.03 -19.02
C GLY A 449 -12.23 -16.88 -17.88
N VAL A 450 -10.89 -16.95 -17.74
CA VAL A 450 -10.22 -17.64 -16.64
C VAL A 450 -9.88 -16.61 -15.56
N LYS A 451 -10.17 -16.92 -14.29
CA LYS A 451 -9.74 -16.10 -13.14
C LYS A 451 -8.22 -15.97 -13.17
N ILE A 452 -7.74 -14.73 -13.16
CA ILE A 452 -6.31 -14.44 -13.10
C ILE A 452 -5.87 -14.81 -11.70
N ASP A 453 -4.83 -15.63 -11.60
CA ASP A 453 -4.18 -15.92 -10.34
C ASP A 453 -3.47 -14.64 -9.90
N VAL A 454 -4.09 -13.95 -8.95
CA VAL A 454 -3.61 -12.71 -8.36
C VAL A 454 -3.29 -12.99 -6.91
N ARG A 455 -2.36 -12.23 -6.32
CA ARG A 455 -2.39 -12.05 -4.87
C ARG A 455 -3.79 -11.56 -4.50
N GLN A 456 -4.29 -11.98 -3.34
CA GLN A 456 -5.58 -11.53 -2.80
C GLN A 456 -5.72 -10.02 -2.98
N TRP A 457 -6.89 -9.57 -3.42
CA TRP A 457 -7.12 -8.15 -3.66
C TRP A 457 -6.98 -7.37 -2.35
N ILE A 458 -6.51 -6.14 -2.47
CA ILE A 458 -6.23 -5.28 -1.32
C ILE A 458 -7.34 -4.25 -1.21
N CYS A 459 -7.98 -4.17 -0.05
CA CYS A 459 -8.87 -3.08 0.27
C CYS A 459 -8.03 -1.85 0.62
N LEU A 460 -8.15 -0.79 -0.19
CA LEU A 460 -7.52 0.51 0.06
C LEU A 460 -8.43 1.45 0.86
N GLY A 461 -9.67 1.03 1.14
CA GLY A 461 -10.66 1.80 1.89
C GLY A 461 -12.08 1.28 1.66
N ASP A 462 -12.91 1.32 2.69
CA ASP A 462 -14.32 0.92 2.63
C ASP A 462 -15.15 1.95 3.40
N GLU A 463 -15.89 2.78 2.67
CA GLU A 463 -16.62 3.90 3.24
C GLU A 463 -18.08 3.89 2.77
N THR A 464 -18.98 4.31 3.66
CA THR A 464 -20.37 4.60 3.29
C THR A 464 -20.62 6.09 3.41
N MET A 465 -21.09 6.69 2.33
CA MET A 465 -21.26 8.12 2.22
C MET A 465 -22.65 8.47 1.66
N GLU A 466 -23.15 9.65 2.00
CA GLU A 466 -24.36 10.18 1.37
C GLU A 466 -24.02 10.67 -0.05
N SER A 467 -24.85 10.28 -1.03
CA SER A 467 -24.71 10.74 -2.41
C SER A 467 -24.91 12.25 -2.49
N THR A 468 -23.94 12.94 -3.09
CA THR A 468 -24.03 14.38 -3.37
C THR A 468 -25.09 14.70 -4.43
N ASP A 469 -25.26 13.79 -5.39
CA ASP A 469 -26.18 13.96 -6.53
C ASP A 469 -27.62 13.64 -6.14
N ILE A 470 -27.82 12.73 -5.19
CA ILE A 470 -29.15 12.31 -4.70
C ILE A 470 -29.15 12.32 -3.16
N PRO A 471 -29.33 13.49 -2.54
CA PRO A 471 -29.40 13.60 -1.08
C PRO A 471 -30.40 12.62 -0.45
N GLY A 472 -30.05 12.08 0.71
CA GLY A 472 -30.80 11.04 1.42
C GLY A 472 -30.50 9.60 0.96
N THR A 473 -29.60 9.42 -0.01
CA THR A 473 -29.20 8.11 -0.52
C THR A 473 -27.80 7.76 -0.03
N LEU A 474 -27.60 6.57 0.54
CA LEU A 474 -26.28 6.09 0.96
C LEU A 474 -25.64 5.24 -0.15
N VAL A 475 -24.36 5.49 -0.39
CA VAL A 475 -23.51 4.75 -1.32
C VAL A 475 -22.33 4.19 -0.55
N ARG A 476 -22.07 2.89 -0.68
CA ARG A 476 -20.84 2.27 -0.20
C ARG A 476 -19.81 2.28 -1.33
N ARG A 477 -18.61 2.74 -1.01
CA ARG A 477 -17.44 2.82 -1.89
C ARG A 477 -16.34 1.94 -1.31
N VAL A 478 -16.01 0.87 -2.04
CA VAL A 478 -14.93 -0.05 -1.70
C VAL A 478 -13.79 0.19 -2.68
N ALA A 479 -12.74 0.85 -2.20
CA ALA A 479 -11.49 1.07 -2.92
C ALA A 479 -10.67 -0.21 -2.93
N PHE A 480 -10.19 -0.61 -4.10
CA PHE A 480 -9.45 -1.85 -4.27
C PHE A 480 -8.17 -1.67 -5.09
N SER A 481 -7.22 -2.55 -4.82
CA SER A 481 -6.02 -2.77 -5.62
C SER A 481 -5.91 -4.24 -6.05
N LEU A 482 -5.62 -4.47 -7.33
CA LEU A 482 -5.35 -5.78 -7.91
C LEU A 482 -4.02 -5.76 -8.66
N GLN A 483 -3.12 -6.67 -8.33
CA GLN A 483 -1.91 -6.90 -9.14
C GLN A 483 -2.18 -7.99 -10.17
N VAL A 484 -2.09 -7.65 -11.46
CA VAL A 484 -2.32 -8.57 -12.59
C VAL A 484 -1.11 -8.61 -13.52
N PRO A 485 -0.86 -9.69 -14.28
CA PRO A 485 0.08 -9.63 -15.39
C PRO A 485 -0.30 -8.51 -16.37
N GLN A 486 0.67 -7.92 -17.08
CA GLN A 486 0.35 -6.94 -18.11
C GLN A 486 -0.50 -7.55 -19.22
N LEU A 487 -1.79 -7.20 -19.24
CA LEU A 487 -2.79 -7.73 -20.17
C LEU A 487 -3.43 -6.62 -20.99
N ASN A 488 -3.71 -6.87 -22.26
CA ASN A 488 -4.41 -5.91 -23.12
C ASN A 488 -5.94 -6.05 -23.06
N ALA A 489 -6.46 -7.12 -22.46
CA ALA A 489 -7.89 -7.29 -22.26
C ALA A 489 -8.17 -8.17 -21.05
N PHE A 490 -9.05 -7.69 -20.17
CA PHE A 490 -9.49 -8.39 -18.96
C PHE A 490 -10.83 -7.83 -18.47
N THR A 491 -11.47 -8.51 -17.53
CA THR A 491 -12.68 -8.00 -16.86
C THR A 491 -12.45 -8.01 -15.37
N VAL A 492 -12.61 -6.86 -14.71
CA VAL A 492 -12.67 -6.78 -13.25
C VAL A 492 -14.09 -7.12 -12.82
N TRP A 493 -14.23 -7.97 -11.81
CA TRP A 493 -15.49 -8.52 -11.33
C TRP A 493 -15.55 -8.37 -9.82
N ALA A 494 -16.58 -7.68 -9.34
CA ALA A 494 -16.98 -7.60 -7.94
C ALA A 494 -18.16 -8.55 -7.72
N GLN A 495 -17.93 -9.61 -6.98
CA GLN A 495 -18.92 -10.63 -6.66
C GLN A 495 -19.44 -10.46 -5.24
N PHE A 496 -20.70 -10.81 -5.01
CA PHE A 496 -21.30 -10.87 -3.68
C PHE A 496 -21.71 -12.31 -3.34
N PRO A 497 -20.77 -13.19 -2.94
CA PRO A 497 -21.04 -14.62 -2.73
C PRO A 497 -22.16 -14.92 -1.73
N ASP A 498 -22.30 -14.06 -0.72
CA ASP A 498 -23.18 -14.28 0.42
C ASP A 498 -24.37 -13.32 0.48
N SER A 499 -24.63 -12.58 -0.60
CA SER A 499 -25.74 -11.65 -0.71
C SER A 499 -26.52 -11.90 -2.02
N PRO A 500 -27.85 -11.69 -2.03
CA PRO A 500 -28.63 -11.71 -3.27
C PRO A 500 -28.35 -10.51 -4.19
N ARG A 501 -27.46 -9.59 -3.78
CA ARG A 501 -27.03 -8.45 -4.58
C ARG A 501 -26.43 -8.90 -5.91
N GLN A 502 -26.71 -8.14 -6.95
CA GLN A 502 -26.18 -8.40 -8.28
C GLN A 502 -24.70 -7.98 -8.37
N ASP A 503 -23.90 -8.88 -8.92
CA ASP A 503 -22.49 -8.66 -9.21
C ASP A 503 -22.26 -7.46 -10.14
N GLY A 504 -21.11 -6.80 -9.94
CA GLY A 504 -20.61 -5.73 -10.79
C GLY A 504 -19.46 -6.21 -11.66
N PHE A 505 -19.31 -5.64 -12.85
CA PHE A 505 -18.10 -5.88 -13.65
C PHE A 505 -17.77 -4.71 -14.59
N PHE A 506 -16.48 -4.57 -14.88
CA PHE A 506 -15.95 -3.63 -15.86
C PHE A 506 -15.02 -4.36 -16.83
N ASN A 507 -15.35 -4.33 -18.13
CA ASN A 507 -14.55 -4.95 -19.17
C ASN A 507 -13.53 -3.94 -19.71
N VAL A 508 -12.26 -4.21 -19.46
CA VAL A 508 -11.14 -3.46 -20.02
C VAL A 508 -10.75 -4.12 -21.35
N ASN A 509 -11.09 -3.46 -22.45
CA ASN A 509 -10.64 -3.89 -23.79
C ASN A 509 -9.31 -3.21 -24.16
N PRO A 510 -8.64 -3.58 -25.27
CA PRO A 510 -7.33 -3.03 -25.62
C PRO A 510 -7.27 -1.51 -25.78
N ILE A 511 -8.37 -0.88 -26.18
CA ILE A 511 -8.43 0.58 -26.31
C ILE A 511 -8.44 1.21 -24.92
N ILE A 512 -9.27 0.70 -24.01
CA ILE A 512 -9.36 1.19 -22.63
C ILE A 512 -8.06 0.92 -21.87
N ALA A 513 -7.48 -0.28 -22.00
CA ALA A 513 -6.19 -0.59 -21.36
C ALA A 513 -5.10 0.39 -21.80
N ASN A 514 -4.98 0.65 -23.10
CA ASN A 514 -4.02 1.61 -23.62
C ASN A 514 -4.32 3.05 -23.16
N GLN A 515 -5.59 3.44 -23.11
CA GLN A 515 -6.02 4.75 -22.59
C GLN A 515 -5.63 4.93 -21.13
N LEU A 516 -5.94 3.96 -20.26
CA LEU A 516 -5.63 4.00 -18.83
C LEU A 516 -4.12 4.07 -18.59
N ARG A 517 -3.32 3.22 -19.26
CA ARG A 517 -1.85 3.28 -19.17
C ARG A 517 -1.30 4.61 -19.67
N THR A 518 -1.84 5.15 -20.77
CA THR A 518 -1.41 6.43 -21.33
C THR A 518 -1.77 7.58 -20.39
N GLN A 519 -2.99 7.60 -19.85
CA GLN A 519 -3.44 8.59 -18.87
C GLN A 519 -2.57 8.55 -17.62
N TRP A 520 -2.32 7.35 -17.08
CA TRP A 520 -1.44 7.17 -15.94
C TRP A 520 -0.02 7.64 -16.23
N SER A 521 0.59 7.18 -17.34
CA SER A 521 1.93 7.58 -17.76
C SER A 521 2.04 9.10 -17.93
N GLN A 522 1.05 9.75 -18.56
CA GLN A 522 0.99 11.20 -18.69
C GLN A 522 0.78 11.90 -17.34
N LEU A 523 -0.03 11.34 -16.44
CA LEU A 523 -0.30 11.87 -15.12
C LEU A 523 0.97 11.90 -14.26
N VAL A 524 1.76 10.83 -14.28
CA VAL A 524 2.95 10.69 -13.43
C VAL A 524 4.26 11.11 -14.11
N GLN A 525 4.20 11.51 -15.38
CA GLN A 525 5.38 11.91 -16.16
C GLN A 525 6.14 13.04 -15.47
N PRO A 526 7.37 12.80 -14.96
CA PRO A 526 8.14 13.83 -14.29
C PRO A 526 8.74 14.83 -15.29
N ALA A 527 9.11 16.01 -14.81
CA ALA A 527 9.80 17.03 -15.63
C ALA A 527 11.05 16.47 -16.33
N SER A 528 11.82 15.61 -15.66
CA SER A 528 13.03 15.00 -16.23
C SER A 528 12.75 14.08 -17.44
N ALA A 529 11.51 13.65 -17.66
CA ALA A 529 11.12 12.77 -18.76
C ALA A 529 10.12 13.44 -19.73
N ASP A 530 9.96 14.76 -19.66
CA ASP A 530 8.99 15.49 -20.49
C ASP A 530 9.51 15.66 -21.94
N PRO A 531 8.80 15.15 -22.97
CA PRO A 531 9.21 15.25 -24.37
C PRO A 531 9.10 16.68 -24.93
N GLY A 532 8.33 17.56 -24.28
CA GLY A 532 8.14 18.96 -24.62
C GLY A 532 9.21 19.89 -24.06
N TYR A 533 10.18 19.38 -23.29
CA TYR A 533 11.19 20.19 -22.62
C TYR A 533 11.99 21.11 -23.56
N ASP A 534 12.50 20.63 -24.70
CA ASP A 534 13.29 21.46 -25.64
C ASP A 534 12.49 22.69 -26.12
N GLN A 535 11.22 22.49 -26.45
CA GLN A 535 10.33 23.57 -26.87
C GLN A 535 10.04 24.51 -25.71
N TRP A 536 9.73 23.97 -24.53
CA TRP A 536 9.49 24.76 -23.32
C TRP A 536 10.70 25.65 -23.01
N PHE A 537 11.91 25.08 -22.99
CA PHE A 537 13.14 25.81 -22.69
C PHE A 537 13.32 26.96 -23.67
N ARG A 538 13.25 26.69 -24.98
CA ARG A 538 13.49 27.71 -26.01
C ARG A 538 12.45 28.83 -26.06
N THR A 539 11.21 28.54 -25.70
CA THR A 539 10.08 29.46 -25.92
C THR A 539 9.60 30.15 -24.65
N GLN A 540 9.79 29.54 -23.48
CA GLN A 540 9.28 30.03 -22.20
C GLN A 540 10.36 30.32 -21.17
N HIS A 541 11.50 29.59 -21.18
CA HIS A 541 12.53 29.72 -20.14
C HIS A 541 13.74 30.55 -20.57
N ARG A 542 14.21 30.33 -21.79
CA ARG A 542 15.44 30.95 -22.31
C ARG A 542 15.26 32.45 -22.46
N THR A 543 16.20 33.20 -21.87
CA THR A 543 16.19 34.66 -21.91
C THR A 543 16.15 35.18 -23.35
N SER A 544 15.19 36.07 -23.62
CA SER A 544 14.92 36.58 -24.96
C SER A 544 16.04 37.51 -25.44
N TRP A 545 16.16 37.68 -26.77
CA TRP A 545 17.15 38.60 -27.34
C TRP A 545 16.99 40.05 -26.85
N GLY A 546 15.74 40.49 -26.62
CA GLY A 546 15.44 41.82 -26.07
C GLY A 546 15.99 41.98 -24.66
N GLU A 547 15.74 41.00 -23.78
CA GLU A 547 16.26 40.99 -22.42
C GLU A 547 17.79 40.94 -22.39
N LEU A 548 18.42 40.06 -23.18
CA LEU A 548 19.88 40.01 -23.28
C LEU A 548 20.49 41.36 -23.70
N THR A 549 19.78 42.12 -24.55
CA THR A 549 20.20 43.46 -24.96
C THR A 549 20.06 44.48 -23.84
N LEU A 550 19.02 44.38 -23.01
CA LEU A 550 18.82 45.22 -21.82
C LEU A 550 19.84 44.89 -20.73
N GLN A 551 20.11 43.61 -20.47
CA GLN A 551 21.10 43.16 -19.49
C GLN A 551 22.49 43.75 -19.75
N ARG A 552 22.92 43.83 -21.02
CA ARG A 552 24.21 44.46 -21.40
C ARG A 552 24.30 45.96 -21.07
N LYS A 553 23.16 46.63 -20.91
CA LYS A 553 23.07 48.05 -20.55
C LYS A 553 22.86 48.27 -19.05
N ALA A 554 22.48 47.23 -18.32
CA ALA A 554 22.25 47.32 -16.89
C ALA A 554 23.56 47.46 -16.11
N SER A 555 23.46 48.10 -14.95
CA SER A 555 24.58 48.35 -14.04
C SER A 555 24.22 47.91 -12.63
N PHE A 556 25.16 47.26 -11.96
CA PHE A 556 25.02 46.82 -10.58
C PHE A 556 25.80 47.70 -9.61
N ASN A 557 25.34 47.78 -8.36
CA ASN A 557 26.05 48.45 -7.28
C ASN A 557 27.29 47.64 -6.88
N ILE A 558 27.10 46.34 -6.66
CA ILE A 558 28.17 45.36 -6.46
C ILE A 558 28.49 44.77 -7.82
N ARG A 559 29.73 44.94 -8.29
CA ARG A 559 30.17 44.47 -9.62
C ARG A 559 31.21 43.35 -9.47
N PRO A 560 30.82 42.15 -9.00
CA PRO A 560 31.76 41.07 -8.77
C PRO A 560 32.49 40.70 -10.07
N LYS A 561 33.79 40.45 -9.98
CA LYS A 561 34.54 39.85 -11.09
C LYS A 561 34.46 38.33 -11.00
N PHE A 562 34.04 37.66 -12.07
CA PHE A 562 34.01 36.20 -12.13
C PHE A 562 35.27 35.65 -12.81
N SER A 563 35.97 34.71 -12.16
CA SER A 563 37.06 33.92 -12.76
C SER A 563 36.53 32.55 -13.16
N ILE A 564 36.33 32.33 -14.47
CA ILE A 564 35.85 31.05 -14.99
C ILE A 564 37.05 30.18 -15.28
N ILE A 565 37.15 29.04 -14.60
CA ILE A 565 38.24 28.07 -14.75
C ILE A 565 37.77 26.93 -15.65
N VAL A 566 38.57 26.64 -16.68
CA VAL A 566 38.30 25.54 -17.61
C VAL A 566 39.58 24.70 -17.80
N PRO A 567 39.68 23.54 -17.15
CA PRO A 567 40.72 22.55 -17.45
C PRO A 567 40.55 21.96 -18.85
N LEU A 568 41.59 22.05 -19.68
CA LEU A 568 41.58 21.56 -21.05
C LEU A 568 42.53 20.36 -21.17
N TYR A 569 42.03 19.19 -21.56
CA TYR A 569 42.85 18.02 -21.85
C TYR A 569 42.35 17.33 -23.12
N LYS A 570 43.11 17.44 -24.21
CA LYS A 570 42.77 16.87 -25.53
C LYS A 570 41.35 17.25 -25.97
N THR A 571 40.92 18.46 -25.62
CA THR A 571 39.58 18.97 -25.86
C THR A 571 39.30 19.08 -27.37
N PRO A 572 38.24 18.46 -27.90
CA PRO A 572 37.86 18.61 -29.29
C PRO A 572 37.61 20.08 -29.67
N ILE A 573 38.15 20.50 -30.82
CA ILE A 573 38.12 21.91 -31.23
C ILE A 573 36.70 22.48 -31.36
N ALA A 574 35.74 21.68 -31.80
CA ALA A 574 34.34 22.11 -31.88
C ALA A 574 33.78 22.45 -30.49
N PHE A 575 34.06 21.60 -29.50
CA PHE A 575 33.61 21.79 -28.13
C PHE A 575 34.29 22.98 -27.46
N PHE A 576 35.62 23.10 -27.62
CA PHE A 576 36.37 24.28 -27.16
C PHE A 576 35.77 25.59 -27.70
N ARG A 577 35.42 25.63 -28.99
CA ARG A 577 34.82 26.82 -29.61
C ARG A 577 33.45 27.14 -29.05
N ASP A 578 32.58 26.15 -28.88
CA ASP A 578 31.25 26.34 -28.31
C ASP A 578 31.35 26.86 -26.88
N MET A 579 32.16 26.20 -26.04
CA MET A 579 32.45 26.58 -24.65
C MET A 579 32.97 28.02 -24.58
N ALA A 580 34.06 28.33 -25.29
CA ALA A 580 34.67 29.66 -25.24
C ALA A 580 33.73 30.75 -25.77
N ASN A 581 32.93 30.46 -26.80
CA ASN A 581 31.95 31.40 -27.32
C ASN A 581 30.79 31.63 -26.34
N SER A 582 30.38 30.63 -25.55
CA SER A 582 29.34 30.78 -24.53
C SER A 582 29.77 31.77 -23.42
N VAL A 583 31.04 31.73 -23.01
CA VAL A 583 31.62 32.69 -22.06
C VAL A 583 31.72 34.09 -22.67
N ARG A 584 32.18 34.19 -23.93
CA ARG A 584 32.28 35.51 -24.61
C ARG A 584 30.94 36.20 -24.82
N LYS A 585 29.86 35.42 -24.92
CA LYS A 585 28.49 35.93 -25.15
C LYS A 585 27.79 36.43 -23.88
N GLN A 586 28.38 36.19 -22.70
CA GLN A 586 27.83 36.63 -21.42
C GLN A 586 27.46 38.12 -21.45
N THR A 587 26.24 38.45 -21.00
CA THR A 587 25.73 39.83 -20.98
C THR A 587 26.36 40.66 -19.88
N TYR A 588 26.74 40.03 -18.76
CA TYR A 588 27.61 40.62 -17.75
C TYR A 588 29.07 40.57 -18.19
N SER A 589 29.77 41.71 -18.15
CA SER A 589 31.06 41.88 -18.82
C SER A 589 32.30 41.74 -17.93
N ASN A 590 32.14 41.78 -16.59
CA ASN A 590 33.25 41.75 -15.64
C ASN A 590 33.64 40.31 -15.28
N TRP A 591 34.37 39.66 -16.19
CA TRP A 591 34.86 38.30 -16.01
C TRP A 591 36.26 38.13 -16.60
N GLU A 592 36.94 37.05 -16.21
CA GLU A 592 38.10 36.50 -16.88
C GLU A 592 37.90 35.00 -17.14
N LEU A 593 38.45 34.49 -18.24
CA LEU A 593 38.42 33.08 -18.61
C LEU A 593 39.83 32.50 -18.50
N LEU A 594 40.01 31.52 -17.63
CA LEU A 594 41.28 30.87 -17.32
C LEU A 594 41.29 29.48 -17.97
N LEU A 595 41.97 29.39 -19.11
CA LEU A 595 42.14 28.15 -19.85
C LEU A 595 43.37 27.42 -19.31
N VAL A 596 43.14 26.41 -18.47
CA VAL A 596 44.23 25.59 -17.91
C VAL A 596 44.60 24.53 -18.93
N ASP A 597 45.69 24.76 -19.66
CA ASP A 597 46.13 23.88 -20.74
C ASP A 597 46.93 22.69 -20.20
N ALA A 598 46.26 21.55 -20.08
CA ALA A 598 46.79 20.28 -19.57
C ALA A 598 47.29 19.34 -20.66
N SER A 599 47.22 19.74 -21.92
CA SER A 599 47.74 18.99 -23.07
C SER A 599 48.49 19.92 -24.03
N PRO A 600 49.57 20.59 -23.57
CA PRO A 600 50.32 21.53 -24.41
C PRO A 600 50.95 20.86 -25.65
N GLU A 601 51.04 19.53 -25.67
CA GLU A 601 51.42 18.75 -26.85
C GLU A 601 50.40 18.78 -27.99
N ASP A 602 49.13 19.11 -27.70
CA ASP A 602 48.09 19.29 -28.71
C ASP A 602 48.25 20.65 -29.40
N GLN A 603 48.99 20.65 -30.50
CA GLN A 603 49.30 21.86 -31.25
C GLN A 603 48.05 22.55 -31.80
N GLN A 604 47.02 21.80 -32.17
CA GLN A 604 45.80 22.37 -32.75
C GLN A 604 45.01 23.12 -31.68
N LEU A 605 44.85 22.52 -30.49
CA LEU A 605 44.22 23.15 -29.34
C LEU A 605 45.02 24.37 -28.87
N SER A 606 46.34 24.24 -28.72
CA SER A 606 47.23 25.35 -28.35
C SER A 606 47.10 26.55 -29.29
N GLN A 607 47.04 26.32 -30.61
CA GLN A 607 46.84 27.40 -31.59
C GLN A 607 45.48 28.10 -31.43
N GLN A 608 44.42 27.36 -31.11
CA GLN A 608 43.10 27.96 -30.86
C GLN A 608 43.09 28.79 -29.57
N ILE A 609 43.75 28.30 -28.50
CA ILE A 609 43.90 29.04 -27.23
C ILE A 609 44.65 30.35 -27.46
N ASP A 610 45.79 30.31 -28.15
CA ASP A 610 46.62 31.50 -28.41
C ASP A 610 45.87 32.53 -29.27
N SER A 611 45.13 32.06 -30.27
CA SER A 611 44.26 32.92 -31.10
C SER A 611 43.19 33.61 -30.25
N LEU A 612 42.55 32.87 -29.35
CA LEU A 612 41.51 33.41 -28.47
C LEU A 612 42.06 34.41 -27.46
N CYS A 613 43.21 34.13 -26.82
CA CYS A 613 43.87 35.04 -25.88
C CYS A 613 44.28 36.36 -26.56
N LYS A 614 44.67 36.32 -27.84
CA LYS A 614 44.96 37.53 -28.63
C LYS A 614 43.69 38.31 -28.97
N ALA A 615 42.57 37.63 -29.18
CA ALA A 615 41.30 38.23 -29.59
C ALA A 615 40.51 38.87 -28.44
N ASP A 616 40.65 38.37 -27.20
CA ASP A 616 39.95 38.90 -26.02
C ASP A 616 40.89 38.91 -24.80
N HIS A 617 41.25 40.12 -24.35
CA HIS A 617 42.19 40.35 -23.25
C HIS A 617 41.73 39.79 -21.90
N ARG A 618 40.46 39.42 -21.76
CA ARG A 618 39.90 38.77 -20.56
C ARG A 618 40.23 37.28 -20.52
N VAL A 619 40.70 36.69 -21.62
CA VAL A 619 41.06 35.27 -21.70
C VAL A 619 42.55 35.10 -21.43
N ARG A 620 42.90 34.17 -20.54
CA ARG A 620 44.27 33.89 -20.12
C ARG A 620 44.54 32.39 -20.21
N ARG A 621 45.68 32.03 -20.78
CA ARG A 621 46.23 30.67 -20.76
C ARG A 621 47.01 30.45 -19.47
N ILE A 622 46.74 29.34 -18.79
CA ILE A 622 47.52 28.82 -17.67
C ILE A 622 48.15 27.51 -18.13
N SER A 623 49.42 27.55 -18.50
CA SER A 623 50.13 26.36 -18.99
C SER A 623 50.61 25.51 -17.82
N ILE A 624 50.27 24.22 -17.83
CA ILE A 624 50.85 23.21 -16.93
C ILE A 624 51.70 22.22 -17.74
N ALA A 625 52.75 21.66 -17.13
CA ALA A 625 53.77 20.91 -17.85
C ALA A 625 53.25 19.60 -18.47
N ARG A 626 52.23 18.99 -17.86
CA ARG A 626 51.54 17.77 -18.27
C ARG A 626 50.20 17.69 -17.55
N ASN A 627 49.32 16.80 -18.00
CA ASN A 627 48.06 16.52 -17.30
C ASN A 627 48.30 15.89 -15.92
N GLU A 628 47.87 16.55 -14.86
CA GLU A 628 48.04 16.08 -13.48
C GLU A 628 46.75 15.45 -12.90
N GLY A 629 45.65 15.42 -13.66
CA GLY A 629 44.32 15.01 -13.20
C GLY A 629 43.37 16.21 -13.08
N ILE A 630 42.06 15.96 -13.11
CA ILE A 630 41.06 17.05 -13.14
C ILE A 630 41.21 17.96 -11.91
N THR A 631 41.47 17.38 -10.74
CA THR A 631 41.56 18.13 -9.49
C THR A 631 42.74 19.10 -9.47
N LEU A 632 43.94 18.60 -9.79
CA LEU A 632 45.16 19.42 -9.75
C LEU A 632 45.20 20.46 -10.88
N ASN A 633 44.62 20.15 -12.04
CA ASN A 633 44.47 21.11 -13.13
C ASN A 633 43.51 22.24 -12.71
N THR A 634 42.38 21.93 -12.09
CA THR A 634 41.44 22.92 -11.53
C THR A 634 42.13 23.79 -10.47
N ASN A 635 42.92 23.19 -9.57
CA ASN A 635 43.68 23.93 -8.55
C ASN A 635 44.67 24.94 -9.14
N ALA A 636 45.31 24.64 -10.28
CA ALA A 636 46.17 25.60 -10.98
C ALA A 636 45.37 26.81 -11.47
N GLY A 637 44.14 26.59 -11.94
CA GLY A 637 43.19 27.66 -12.27
C GLY A 637 42.79 28.48 -11.05
N ILE A 638 42.46 27.84 -9.92
CA ILE A 638 42.04 28.51 -8.68
C ILE A 638 43.12 29.46 -8.18
N LYS A 639 44.37 29.01 -8.19
CA LYS A 639 45.55 29.82 -7.80
C LYS A 639 45.77 31.02 -8.73
N ALA A 640 45.42 30.90 -10.01
CA ALA A 640 45.61 31.96 -11.00
C ALA A 640 44.43 32.97 -11.09
N ALA A 641 43.31 32.65 -10.44
CA ALA A 641 42.09 33.44 -10.44
C ALA A 641 42.25 34.77 -9.70
N LYS A 642 41.73 35.84 -10.29
CA LYS A 642 41.73 37.20 -9.71
C LYS A 642 40.31 37.76 -9.52
N GLY A 643 39.29 36.94 -9.75
CA GLY A 643 37.89 37.30 -9.56
C GLY A 643 37.49 37.28 -8.09
N ASP A 644 36.46 38.04 -7.74
CA ASP A 644 35.79 37.97 -6.44
C ASP A 644 35.07 36.62 -6.26
N PHE A 645 34.68 36.01 -7.38
CA PHE A 645 34.09 34.67 -7.45
C PHE A 645 34.85 33.80 -8.44
N VAL A 646 34.92 32.51 -8.15
CA VAL A 646 35.52 31.47 -8.97
C VAL A 646 34.40 30.55 -9.47
N CYS A 647 34.33 30.33 -10.78
CA CYS A 647 33.33 29.51 -11.45
C CYS A 647 34.00 28.31 -12.12
N PHE A 648 33.40 27.13 -12.03
CA PHE A 648 33.90 25.91 -12.68
C PHE A 648 33.05 25.59 -13.91
N LEU A 649 33.69 25.44 -15.06
CA LEU A 649 33.04 25.11 -16.34
C LEU A 649 33.84 24.02 -17.03
N ASP A 650 33.16 22.96 -17.45
CA ASP A 650 33.80 21.87 -18.19
C ASP A 650 34.06 22.27 -19.64
N HIS A 651 35.12 21.68 -20.21
CA HIS A 651 35.66 22.09 -21.51
C HIS A 651 34.78 21.72 -22.70
N ASP A 652 33.83 20.81 -22.48
CA ASP A 652 32.90 20.25 -23.46
C ASP A 652 31.46 20.75 -23.34
N ASP A 653 31.18 21.53 -22.31
CA ASP A 653 29.87 22.10 -22.01
C ASP A 653 29.80 23.61 -22.34
N PHE A 654 28.63 24.20 -22.14
CA PHE A 654 28.41 25.61 -22.45
C PHE A 654 27.32 26.24 -21.58
N LEU A 655 27.40 27.57 -21.46
CA LEU A 655 26.51 28.38 -20.62
C LEU A 655 25.47 29.15 -21.44
N GLU A 656 24.34 29.46 -20.81
CA GLU A 656 23.42 30.47 -21.35
C GLU A 656 23.99 31.89 -21.23
N PRO A 657 23.71 32.80 -22.19
CA PRO A 657 24.32 34.13 -22.23
C PRO A 657 24.01 35.04 -21.03
N ASP A 658 23.01 34.74 -20.21
CA ASP A 658 22.65 35.52 -19.03
C ASP A 658 23.16 34.94 -17.70
N ALA A 659 23.90 33.83 -17.71
CA ALA A 659 24.33 33.13 -16.50
C ALA A 659 25.05 34.03 -15.48
N LEU A 660 26.08 34.76 -15.91
CA LEU A 660 26.82 35.66 -15.02
C LEU A 660 26.01 36.90 -14.61
N PHE A 661 25.05 37.31 -15.44
CA PHE A 661 24.17 38.43 -15.12
C PHE A 661 23.22 38.06 -13.98
N ARG A 662 22.64 36.85 -14.04
CA ARG A 662 21.78 36.28 -13.00
C ARG A 662 22.52 36.17 -11.67
N TYR A 663 23.74 35.62 -11.68
CA TYR A 663 24.58 35.57 -10.48
C TYR A 663 24.95 36.96 -9.94
N ALA A 664 25.21 37.94 -10.80
CA ALA A 664 25.40 39.32 -10.36
C ALA A 664 24.14 39.90 -9.71
N CYS A 665 22.93 39.63 -10.24
CA CYS A 665 21.66 39.99 -9.60
C CYS A 665 21.55 39.37 -8.20
N ALA A 666 21.77 38.06 -8.09
CA ALA A 666 21.71 37.33 -6.83
C ALA A 666 22.63 37.94 -5.77
N ILE A 667 23.89 38.23 -6.12
CA ILE A 667 24.87 38.85 -5.22
C ILE A 667 24.47 40.28 -4.84
N ASN A 668 23.78 41.03 -5.72
CA ASN A 668 23.30 42.37 -5.37
C ASN A 668 22.08 42.33 -4.44
N ASN A 669 21.27 41.28 -4.52
CA ASN A 669 20.15 41.05 -3.61
C ASN A 669 20.64 40.51 -2.25
N HIS A 670 21.66 39.65 -2.27
CA HIS A 670 22.26 39.00 -1.10
C HIS A 670 23.78 39.13 -1.17
N ALA A 671 24.32 40.24 -0.64
CA ALA A 671 25.76 40.55 -0.69
C ALA A 671 26.63 39.53 0.05
N GLU A 672 26.04 38.78 0.96
CA GLU A 672 26.59 37.68 1.75
C GLU A 672 26.69 36.35 0.98
N THR A 673 26.20 36.27 -0.27
CA THR A 673 26.26 35.04 -1.08
C THR A 673 27.67 34.50 -1.22
N ASP A 674 27.94 33.30 -0.73
CA ASP A 674 29.27 32.68 -0.77
C ASP A 674 29.36 31.52 -1.75
N MET A 675 28.23 30.96 -2.12
CA MET A 675 28.12 29.86 -3.07
C MET A 675 26.88 30.05 -3.93
N LEU A 676 27.01 29.81 -5.23
CA LEU A 676 25.93 29.85 -6.21
C LEU A 676 25.96 28.57 -7.05
N TYR A 677 24.77 28.08 -7.37
CA TYR A 677 24.55 27.03 -8.35
C TYR A 677 23.25 27.29 -9.12
N CYS A 678 23.08 26.63 -10.25
CA CYS A 678 21.91 26.80 -11.11
C CYS A 678 21.34 25.46 -11.57
N ASP A 679 20.11 25.49 -12.08
CA ASP A 679 19.54 24.36 -12.81
C ASP A 679 20.36 24.09 -14.08
N GLU A 680 20.31 22.84 -14.53
CA GLU A 680 21.02 22.37 -15.72
C GLU A 680 20.16 21.40 -16.52
N ASP A 681 20.55 21.12 -17.75
CA ASP A 681 19.95 20.07 -18.57
C ASP A 681 21.00 19.34 -19.39
N LYS A 682 20.56 18.37 -20.19
CA LYS A 682 21.41 17.70 -21.16
C LYS A 682 21.18 18.25 -22.57
N PHE A 683 22.27 18.50 -23.28
CA PHE A 683 22.27 18.83 -24.70
C PHE A 683 22.76 17.65 -25.53
N ASP A 684 21.86 17.08 -26.34
CA ASP A 684 22.16 15.95 -27.23
C ASP A 684 21.66 16.25 -28.65
N ASN A 685 22.59 16.22 -29.62
CA ASN A 685 22.29 16.34 -31.05
C ASN A 685 21.37 17.53 -31.42
N GLY A 686 21.60 18.69 -30.80
CA GLY A 686 20.83 19.91 -31.08
C GLY A 686 19.59 20.10 -30.23
N LYS A 687 19.23 19.13 -29.37
CA LYS A 687 18.05 19.18 -28.50
C LYS A 687 18.44 19.23 -27.03
N TYR A 688 17.69 20.00 -26.25
CA TYR A 688 17.73 20.00 -24.80
C TYR A 688 16.80 18.91 -24.24
N ARG A 689 17.23 18.16 -23.23
CA ARG A 689 16.43 17.11 -22.58
C ARG A 689 16.85 16.90 -21.13
N GLU A 690 16.03 16.13 -20.39
CA GLU A 690 16.33 15.69 -19.02
C GLU A 690 16.73 16.86 -18.11
N PRO A 691 15.86 17.88 -17.93
CA PRO A 691 16.16 18.99 -17.03
C PRO A 691 16.39 18.50 -15.62
N PHE A 692 17.42 19.04 -14.98
CA PHE A 692 17.67 18.91 -13.56
C PHE A 692 17.26 20.19 -12.85
N PHE A 693 16.00 20.23 -12.45
CA PHE A 693 15.44 21.28 -11.59
C PHE A 693 15.84 21.00 -10.15
N LYS A 694 16.88 21.70 -9.69
CA LYS A 694 17.50 21.49 -8.38
C LYS A 694 16.64 22.14 -7.31
N THR A 695 16.78 21.66 -6.08
CA THR A 695 16.14 22.28 -4.91
C THR A 695 17.04 23.39 -4.37
N GLU A 696 16.55 24.15 -3.39
CA GLU A 696 17.39 25.05 -2.59
C GLU A 696 18.45 24.26 -1.79
N TRP A 697 19.23 24.92 -0.93
CA TRP A 697 20.35 24.25 -0.24
C TRP A 697 19.86 23.07 0.62
N ASN A 698 20.26 21.85 0.23
CA ASN A 698 19.77 20.58 0.76
C ASN A 698 20.95 19.65 1.06
N PRO A 699 21.64 19.85 2.20
CA PRO A 699 22.79 19.04 2.61
C PRO A 699 22.46 17.55 2.76
N ASP A 700 21.24 17.19 3.16
CA ASP A 700 20.82 15.79 3.26
C ASP A 700 20.77 15.09 1.91
N LEU A 701 20.22 15.78 0.89
CA LEU A 701 20.29 15.29 -0.49
C LEU A 701 21.75 15.22 -0.98
N LEU A 702 22.59 16.19 -0.56
CA LEU A 702 24.01 16.22 -0.91
C LEU A 702 24.80 15.05 -0.32
N LEU A 703 24.38 14.46 0.80
CA LEU A 703 24.98 13.24 1.35
C LEU A 703 24.69 12.01 0.48
N GLY A 704 23.51 11.97 -0.16
CA GLY A 704 23.13 10.85 -1.03
C GLY A 704 23.54 11.02 -2.50
N MET A 705 23.64 12.26 -2.99
CA MET A 705 24.08 12.58 -4.35
C MET A 705 24.63 14.02 -4.52
N ASN A 706 25.62 14.19 -5.40
CA ASN A 706 26.06 15.51 -5.83
C ASN A 706 25.04 16.19 -6.76
N TYR A 707 23.99 16.78 -6.18
CA TYR A 707 22.95 17.47 -6.95
C TYR A 707 23.37 18.89 -7.39
N VAL A 708 24.40 19.48 -6.76
CA VAL A 708 24.90 20.82 -7.10
C VAL A 708 25.68 20.79 -8.41
N CYS A 709 26.58 19.81 -8.55
CA CYS A 709 27.35 19.48 -9.76
C CYS A 709 27.88 20.71 -10.51
N HIS A 710 27.34 20.97 -11.71
CA HIS A 710 27.96 21.85 -12.68
C HIS A 710 27.61 23.33 -12.46
N PHE A 711 28.53 24.16 -12.96
CA PHE A 711 28.59 25.60 -12.78
C PHE A 711 28.65 26.10 -11.33
N LEU A 712 29.14 25.25 -10.41
CA LEU A 712 29.48 25.66 -9.06
C LEU A 712 30.31 26.96 -9.08
N THR A 713 29.79 27.98 -8.41
CA THR A 713 30.41 29.31 -8.35
C THR A 713 30.56 29.73 -6.90
N VAL A 714 31.78 30.11 -6.51
CA VAL A 714 32.15 30.21 -5.11
C VAL A 714 32.89 31.51 -4.85
N ARG A 715 32.62 32.15 -3.71
CA ARG A 715 33.31 33.37 -3.33
C ARG A 715 34.78 33.06 -3.08
N LYS A 716 35.66 33.79 -3.76
CA LYS A 716 37.11 33.57 -3.68
C LYS A 716 37.63 33.73 -2.26
N SER A 717 37.12 34.71 -1.51
CA SER A 717 37.56 34.93 -0.12
C SER A 717 37.23 33.77 0.82
N VAL A 718 36.19 32.97 0.51
CA VAL A 718 35.90 31.73 1.26
C VAL A 718 36.82 30.62 0.77
N LEU A 719 36.92 30.45 -0.55
CA LEU A 719 37.78 29.42 -1.16
C LEU A 719 39.26 29.55 -0.76
N ASP A 720 39.79 30.76 -0.63
CA ASP A 720 41.18 31.02 -0.23
C ASP A 720 41.48 30.63 1.23
N THR A 721 40.45 30.39 2.05
CA THR A 721 40.61 29.85 3.42
C THR A 721 40.67 28.33 3.48
N LEU A 722 40.31 27.66 2.37
CA LEU A 722 40.23 26.21 2.29
C LEU A 722 41.54 25.61 1.76
N GLU A 723 41.89 24.44 2.28
CA GLU A 723 42.87 23.58 1.63
C GLU A 723 42.27 22.99 0.36
N LEU A 724 42.95 23.16 -0.78
CA LEU A 724 42.45 22.64 -2.06
C LEU A 724 42.57 21.11 -2.11
N PRO A 725 41.60 20.40 -2.74
CA PRO A 725 41.59 18.95 -2.78
C PRO A 725 42.82 18.38 -3.50
N GLY A 726 43.28 17.22 -3.02
CA GLY A 726 44.32 16.41 -3.67
C GLY A 726 43.77 15.53 -4.80
N LYS A 727 44.65 14.74 -5.43
CA LYS A 727 44.32 13.91 -6.60
C LYS A 727 43.39 12.74 -6.27
N GLU A 728 43.35 12.32 -5.01
CA GLU A 728 42.43 11.32 -4.46
C GLU A 728 40.95 11.67 -4.67
N TYR A 729 40.62 12.95 -4.91
CA TYR A 729 39.27 13.42 -5.24
C TYR A 729 38.99 13.51 -6.75
N ASP A 730 39.87 12.99 -7.63
CA ASP A 730 39.61 12.99 -9.08
C ASP A 730 38.24 12.33 -9.39
N GLY A 731 37.35 13.10 -10.00
CA GLY A 731 35.98 12.71 -10.35
C GLY A 731 34.90 13.08 -9.32
N SER A 732 35.27 13.65 -8.18
CA SER A 732 34.36 14.16 -7.12
C SER A 732 34.88 15.43 -6.44
N GLN A 733 35.88 16.08 -7.02
CA GLN A 733 36.52 17.28 -6.48
C GLN A 733 35.53 18.43 -6.25
N ASP A 734 34.52 18.54 -7.11
CA ASP A 734 33.41 19.48 -7.00
C ASP A 734 32.50 19.14 -5.81
N TRP A 735 32.18 17.87 -5.59
CA TRP A 735 31.41 17.41 -4.42
C TRP A 735 32.16 17.71 -3.12
N HIS A 736 33.45 17.39 -3.06
CA HIS A 736 34.31 17.72 -1.91
C HIS A 736 34.33 19.24 -1.63
N MET A 737 34.49 20.07 -2.66
CA MET A 737 34.46 21.54 -2.51
C MET A 737 33.08 22.03 -2.07
N THR A 738 32.01 21.46 -2.61
CA THR A 738 30.62 21.82 -2.29
C THR A 738 30.35 21.68 -0.80
N PHE A 739 30.74 20.55 -0.19
CA PHE A 739 30.61 20.37 1.26
C PHE A 739 31.38 21.43 2.05
N ARG A 740 32.67 21.61 1.77
CA ARG A 740 33.53 22.53 2.53
C ARG A 740 33.10 23.98 2.43
N ILE A 741 32.58 24.37 1.27
CA ILE A 741 32.09 25.73 1.05
C ILE A 741 30.73 25.89 1.72
N GLY A 742 29.83 24.90 1.60
CA GLY A 742 28.55 24.89 2.31
C GLY A 742 28.70 24.96 3.83
N GLU A 743 29.71 24.30 4.40
CA GLU A 743 30.07 24.35 5.83
C GLU A 743 30.40 25.78 6.32
N LEU A 744 30.89 26.66 5.44
CA LEU A 744 31.36 28.01 5.78
C LEU A 744 30.50 29.14 5.20
N ALA A 745 29.64 28.83 4.23
CA ALA A 745 28.89 29.81 3.47
C ALA A 745 27.88 30.54 4.36
N ARG A 746 27.87 31.87 4.30
CA ARG A 746 26.86 32.70 4.98
C ARG A 746 25.50 32.61 4.29
N TYR A 747 25.54 32.45 2.96
CA TYR A 747 24.35 32.24 2.14
C TYR A 747 24.72 31.44 0.90
N VAL A 748 23.92 30.40 0.63
CA VAL A 748 24.00 29.58 -0.58
C VAL A 748 22.81 29.95 -1.45
N HIS A 749 23.08 30.39 -2.68
CA HIS A 749 22.06 30.81 -3.62
C HIS A 749 21.83 29.75 -4.70
N HIS A 750 20.59 29.29 -4.81
CA HIS A 750 20.11 28.55 -5.97
C HIS A 750 19.49 29.52 -6.96
N GLU A 751 20.02 29.53 -8.19
CA GLU A 751 19.40 30.24 -9.31
C GLU A 751 18.57 29.24 -10.13
N PRO A 752 17.22 29.27 -10.05
CA PRO A 752 16.34 28.31 -10.71
C PRO A 752 16.19 28.61 -12.22
N HIS A 753 17.22 29.09 -12.90
CA HIS A 753 17.28 29.14 -14.35
C HIS A 753 18.20 28.04 -14.85
N VAL A 754 17.86 27.46 -16.00
CA VAL A 754 18.71 26.48 -16.67
C VAL A 754 19.81 27.28 -17.37
N LEU A 755 20.97 27.37 -16.73
CA LEU A 755 22.08 28.21 -17.17
C LEU A 755 23.29 27.40 -17.65
N TYR A 756 23.28 26.08 -17.42
CA TYR A 756 24.31 25.15 -17.82
C TYR A 756 23.73 24.02 -18.68
N HIS A 757 24.44 23.68 -19.75
CA HIS A 757 24.04 22.62 -20.69
C HIS A 757 25.11 21.54 -20.75
N TRP A 758 24.79 20.38 -20.18
CA TRP A 758 25.67 19.22 -20.13
C TRP A 758 25.62 18.43 -21.44
N ARG A 759 26.70 18.43 -22.20
CA ARG A 759 26.76 17.82 -23.52
C ARG A 759 26.88 16.31 -23.43
N VAL A 760 26.02 15.62 -24.18
CA VAL A 760 26.07 14.16 -24.34
C VAL A 760 26.97 13.77 -25.51
N HIS A 761 28.01 12.98 -25.26
CA HIS A 761 28.86 12.35 -26.28
C HIS A 761 29.58 11.10 -25.74
N SER A 762 30.24 10.34 -26.61
CA SER A 762 30.78 8.99 -26.30
C SER A 762 31.86 8.93 -25.22
N GLN A 763 32.44 10.08 -24.86
CA GLN A 763 33.45 10.23 -23.82
C GLN A 763 32.90 10.99 -22.59
N SER A 764 31.64 11.44 -22.62
CA SER A 764 30.97 12.13 -21.53
C SER A 764 30.34 11.13 -20.57
N THR A 765 30.43 11.44 -19.27
CA THR A 765 29.73 10.71 -18.20
C THR A 765 28.21 10.79 -18.34
N ALA A 766 27.69 11.77 -19.09
CA ALA A 766 26.26 11.88 -19.42
C ALA A 766 25.74 10.71 -20.26
N GLN A 767 26.60 10.09 -21.09
CA GLN A 767 26.22 8.96 -21.94
C GLN A 767 26.42 7.60 -21.25
N ASN A 768 27.37 7.49 -20.32
CA ASN A 768 27.71 6.24 -19.65
C ASN A 768 28.12 6.48 -18.18
N ALA A 769 27.16 6.43 -17.25
CA ALA A 769 27.46 6.41 -15.82
C ALA A 769 28.45 5.27 -15.46
N ASN A 770 28.39 4.14 -16.18
CA ASN A 770 29.24 2.95 -15.98
C ASN A 770 30.74 3.12 -16.29
N GLN A 771 31.18 4.28 -16.81
CA GLN A 771 32.61 4.52 -16.97
C GLN A 771 33.25 4.96 -15.64
N LYS A 772 33.75 3.94 -14.93
CA LYS A 772 34.84 3.92 -13.92
C LYS A 772 34.40 3.83 -12.45
N ASN A 773 34.63 2.67 -11.83
CA ASN A 773 34.40 2.43 -10.40
C ASN A 773 35.16 3.39 -9.45
N TYR A 774 36.27 4.00 -9.91
CA TYR A 774 37.04 4.93 -9.05
C TYR A 774 36.27 6.20 -8.66
N THR A 775 35.23 6.59 -9.40
CA THR A 775 34.44 7.78 -9.08
C THR A 775 33.52 7.57 -7.88
N LEU A 776 33.11 6.32 -7.61
CA LEU A 776 32.34 5.97 -6.41
C LEU A 776 33.20 6.06 -5.15
N ASP A 777 34.44 5.58 -5.21
CA ASP A 777 35.36 5.66 -4.08
C ASP A 777 35.71 7.11 -3.72
N SER A 778 36.00 7.96 -4.71
CA SER A 778 36.30 9.38 -4.44
C SER A 778 35.05 10.15 -3.98
N SER A 779 33.86 9.81 -4.49
CA SER A 779 32.59 10.35 -4.01
C SER A 779 32.33 9.98 -2.55
N ARG A 780 32.48 8.70 -2.19
CA ARG A 780 32.38 8.22 -0.82
C ARG A 780 33.37 8.93 0.10
N LEU A 781 34.63 9.07 -0.33
CA LEU A 781 35.66 9.80 0.40
C LEU A 781 35.26 11.27 0.64
N SER A 782 34.60 11.92 -0.32
CA SER A 782 34.12 13.30 -0.17
C SER A 782 33.09 13.44 0.95
N ILE A 783 32.17 12.47 1.06
CA ILE A 783 31.14 12.40 2.10
C ILE A 783 31.78 12.03 3.46
N GLU A 784 32.59 10.97 3.50
CA GLU A 784 33.30 10.53 4.72
C GLU A 784 34.12 11.68 5.32
N SER A 785 34.87 12.40 4.48
CA SER A 785 35.66 13.55 4.92
C SER A 785 34.77 14.68 5.46
N HIS A 786 33.56 14.89 4.90
CA HIS A 786 32.60 15.90 5.40
C HIS A 786 32.05 15.53 6.78
N LEU A 787 31.65 14.29 6.96
CA LEU A 787 31.15 13.78 8.22
C LEU A 787 32.23 13.89 9.32
N GLU A 788 33.48 13.54 9.01
CA GLU A 788 34.61 13.70 9.93
C GLU A 788 34.81 15.17 10.35
N ARG A 789 34.78 16.12 9.41
CA ARG A 789 34.98 17.55 9.73
C ARG A 789 33.83 18.16 10.52
N THR A 790 32.61 17.72 10.27
CA THR A 790 31.42 18.21 10.99
C THR A 790 31.20 17.49 12.32
N GLY A 791 32.03 16.49 12.64
CA GLY A 791 31.93 15.71 13.88
C GLY A 791 30.72 14.78 13.90
N VAL A 792 30.22 14.40 12.73
CA VAL A 792 29.12 13.43 12.58
C VAL A 792 29.73 12.05 12.44
N GLU A 793 29.46 11.19 13.43
CA GLU A 793 29.95 9.83 13.43
C GLU A 793 28.98 8.92 12.67
N ALA A 794 29.40 8.49 11.48
CA ALA A 794 28.58 7.67 10.60
C ALA A 794 29.44 6.89 9.60
N THR A 795 28.87 5.82 9.04
CA THR A 795 29.45 5.05 7.93
C THR A 795 28.71 5.35 6.64
N VAL A 796 29.45 5.64 5.57
CA VAL A 796 28.89 5.88 4.23
C VAL A 796 28.76 4.55 3.48
N LYS A 797 27.55 4.19 3.07
CA LYS A 797 27.25 2.96 2.31
C LYS A 797 26.67 3.31 0.94
N GLU A 798 26.89 2.45 -0.05
CA GLU A 798 26.10 2.53 -1.28
C GLU A 798 24.64 2.16 -0.95
N SER A 799 23.69 2.91 -1.51
CA SER A 799 22.26 2.67 -1.28
C SER A 799 21.83 1.35 -1.92
N THR A 800 21.10 0.55 -1.15
CA THR A 800 20.53 -0.73 -1.59
C THR A 800 19.30 -0.56 -2.48
N ILE A 801 18.66 0.62 -2.43
CA ILE A 801 17.41 0.93 -3.16
C ILE A 801 17.61 1.92 -4.31
N ALA A 802 18.75 2.61 -4.36
CA ALA A 802 19.10 3.57 -5.41
C ALA A 802 20.55 3.36 -5.88
N PRO A 803 20.77 2.63 -6.98
CA PRO A 803 22.12 2.32 -7.47
C PRO A 803 22.97 3.58 -7.64
N ARG A 804 24.25 3.54 -7.23
CA ARG A 804 25.20 4.66 -7.32
C ARG A 804 24.81 5.91 -6.52
N ARG A 805 23.87 5.80 -5.59
CA ARG A 805 23.58 6.79 -4.54
C ARG A 805 24.15 6.29 -3.22
N PHE A 806 24.30 7.18 -2.25
CA PHE A 806 24.77 6.83 -0.92
C PHE A 806 23.66 6.89 0.12
N ALA A 807 23.79 6.05 1.13
CA ALA A 807 23.02 6.08 2.37
C ALA A 807 24.01 6.29 3.53
N ILE A 808 23.58 7.00 4.56
CA ILE A 808 24.40 7.32 5.72
C ILE A 808 23.88 6.51 6.90
N ASP A 809 24.74 5.63 7.41
CA ASP A 809 24.46 4.83 8.61
C ASP A 809 25.05 5.54 9.83
N TYR A 810 24.22 6.29 10.53
CA TYR A 810 24.63 7.13 11.66
C TYR A 810 24.88 6.29 12.93
N GLU A 811 25.94 6.61 13.67
CA GLU A 811 26.24 5.94 14.94
C GLU A 811 25.38 6.51 16.09
N ILE A 812 24.58 5.66 16.72
CA ILE A 812 23.71 6.03 17.85
C ILE A 812 24.42 5.70 19.17
N LYS A 813 25.14 6.68 19.75
CA LYS A 813 25.97 6.45 20.95
C LYS A 813 25.23 6.50 22.28
N GLU A 814 24.34 7.47 22.43
CA GLU A 814 23.71 7.79 23.71
C GLU A 814 22.48 6.91 24.00
N ASN A 815 22.03 6.15 22.99
CA ASN A 815 20.83 5.31 23.03
C ASN A 815 19.67 6.05 23.71
N PRO A 816 19.26 7.25 23.23
CA PRO A 816 18.28 8.09 23.91
C PRO A 816 16.89 7.43 23.93
N LEU A 817 16.09 7.73 24.95
CA LEU A 817 14.73 7.20 25.03
C LEU A 817 13.85 7.84 23.95
N VAL A 818 13.22 7.00 23.12
CA VAL A 818 12.23 7.41 22.11
C VAL A 818 10.82 7.11 22.63
N SER A 819 9.96 8.13 22.77
CA SER A 819 8.54 7.93 23.12
C SER A 819 7.68 7.90 21.87
N ILE A 820 7.14 6.72 21.54
CA ILE A 820 6.20 6.51 20.44
C ILE A 820 4.79 6.86 20.95
N ILE A 821 4.18 7.91 20.40
CA ILE A 821 2.87 8.42 20.78
C ILE A 821 1.83 7.93 19.76
N ILE A 822 0.88 7.11 20.21
CA ILE A 822 -0.13 6.48 19.36
C ILE A 822 -1.53 6.87 19.83
N PRO A 823 -2.29 7.69 19.10
CA PRO A 823 -3.69 7.97 19.43
C PRO A 823 -4.57 6.75 19.14
N ASN A 824 -5.52 6.44 20.01
CA ASN A 824 -6.47 5.35 19.77
C ASN A 824 -7.85 5.57 20.38
N LYS A 825 -8.90 5.28 19.60
CA LYS A 825 -10.29 5.13 20.02
C LYS A 825 -10.94 3.97 19.26
N ASP A 826 -11.32 2.91 19.96
CA ASP A 826 -12.15 1.76 19.48
C ASP A 826 -11.70 1.16 18.13
N ALA A 827 -10.39 1.16 17.86
CA ALA A 827 -9.80 0.71 16.60
C ALA A 827 -8.83 -0.46 16.84
N LEU A 828 -9.28 -1.46 17.60
CA LEU A 828 -8.42 -2.56 18.08
C LEU A 828 -7.72 -3.36 16.98
N PRO A 829 -8.34 -3.73 15.84
CA PRO A 829 -7.65 -4.52 14.82
C PRO A 829 -6.39 -3.84 14.27
N VAL A 830 -6.49 -2.55 13.95
CA VAL A 830 -5.36 -1.77 13.42
C VAL A 830 -4.33 -1.49 14.51
N LEU A 831 -4.76 -1.12 15.73
CA LEU A 831 -3.85 -0.93 16.85
C LEU A 831 -3.08 -2.23 17.17
N HIS A 832 -3.76 -3.37 17.14
CA HIS A 832 -3.13 -4.67 17.40
C HIS A 832 -2.07 -4.98 16.36
N GLN A 833 -2.36 -4.75 15.08
CA GLN A 833 -1.39 -4.92 14.01
C GLN A 833 -0.19 -3.98 14.16
N CYS A 834 -0.43 -2.71 14.53
CA CYS A 834 0.61 -1.71 14.77
C CYS A 834 1.55 -2.15 15.90
N LEU A 835 1.01 -2.40 17.10
CA LEU A 835 1.78 -2.80 18.28
C LEU A 835 2.52 -4.12 18.08
N THR A 836 1.88 -5.09 17.42
CA THR A 836 2.53 -6.37 17.09
C THR A 836 3.70 -6.15 16.13
N SER A 837 3.54 -5.32 15.10
CA SER A 837 4.63 -5.03 14.16
C SER A 837 5.80 -4.29 14.80
N ILE A 838 5.53 -3.37 15.75
CA ILE A 838 6.57 -2.70 16.54
C ILE A 838 7.35 -3.74 17.34
N ARG A 839 6.66 -4.59 18.11
CA ARG A 839 7.27 -5.61 18.96
C ARG A 839 8.08 -6.65 18.19
N GLU A 840 7.62 -7.05 17.00
CA GLU A 840 8.24 -8.13 16.23
C GLU A 840 9.40 -7.68 15.35
N LYS A 841 9.39 -6.42 14.89
CA LYS A 841 10.36 -5.94 13.90
C LYS A 841 11.36 -4.93 14.43
N THR A 842 11.00 -4.12 15.42
CA THR A 842 11.86 -3.01 15.86
C THR A 842 13.16 -3.52 16.46
N THR A 843 14.30 -3.05 15.96
CA THR A 843 15.63 -3.40 16.48
C THR A 843 16.08 -2.45 17.59
N TYR A 844 15.63 -1.20 17.57
CA TYR A 844 15.91 -0.24 18.64
C TYR A 844 15.23 -0.66 19.93
N SER A 845 15.97 -0.65 21.04
CA SER A 845 15.47 -1.22 22.32
C SER A 845 15.08 -0.18 23.36
N ASN A 846 15.58 1.06 23.28
CA ASN A 846 15.29 2.09 24.28
C ASN A 846 14.11 2.97 23.87
N TYR A 847 12.93 2.38 23.79
CA TYR A 847 11.70 3.10 23.48
C TYR A 847 10.63 2.89 24.55
N GLU A 848 9.64 3.76 24.58
CA GLU A 848 8.36 3.51 25.23
C GLU A 848 7.22 3.78 24.24
N VAL A 849 6.10 3.11 24.41
CA VAL A 849 4.88 3.36 23.63
C VAL A 849 3.83 3.95 24.55
N ILE A 850 3.26 5.08 24.15
CA ILE A 850 2.22 5.79 24.88
C ILE A 850 0.98 5.76 24.00
N ILE A 851 0.09 4.83 24.32
CA ILE A 851 -1.23 4.78 23.71
C ILE A 851 -2.04 5.89 24.37
N VAL A 852 -2.39 6.91 23.60
CA VAL A 852 -3.24 8.00 24.07
C VAL A 852 -4.68 7.62 23.83
N GLU A 853 -5.32 7.19 24.92
CA GLU A 853 -6.71 6.81 24.94
C GLU A 853 -7.60 8.06 24.93
N ASN A 854 -8.48 8.19 23.92
CA ASN A 854 -9.26 9.40 23.67
C ASN A 854 -10.78 9.18 23.47
N ASN A 855 -11.45 8.65 24.51
CA ASN A 855 -12.90 8.45 24.62
C ASN A 855 -13.43 7.21 23.89
N SER A 856 -12.75 6.08 24.03
CA SER A 856 -13.26 4.75 23.74
C SER A 856 -14.53 4.43 24.54
N GLU A 857 -15.46 3.77 23.86
CA GLU A 857 -16.75 3.34 24.43
C GLU A 857 -16.82 1.81 24.57
N ASP A 858 -15.96 1.06 23.88
CA ASP A 858 -15.92 -0.40 23.93
C ASP A 858 -15.10 -0.89 25.15
N GLU A 859 -15.73 -1.70 26.02
CA GLU A 859 -15.06 -2.34 27.16
C GLU A 859 -13.90 -3.23 26.71
N PHE A 860 -13.99 -3.88 25.54
CA PHE A 860 -12.89 -4.67 24.98
C PHE A 860 -11.63 -3.85 24.75
N THR A 861 -11.76 -2.55 24.46
CA THR A 861 -10.60 -1.67 24.27
C THR A 861 -9.76 -1.57 25.54
N PHE A 862 -10.42 -1.40 26.69
CA PHE A 862 -9.73 -1.29 27.97
C PHE A 862 -9.13 -2.62 28.42
N ASP A 863 -9.85 -3.72 28.22
CA ASP A 863 -9.34 -5.08 28.43
C ASP A 863 -8.06 -5.33 27.59
N TYR A 864 -8.10 -4.93 26.32
CA TYR A 864 -6.95 -5.07 25.42
C TYR A 864 -5.76 -4.22 25.87
N TYR A 865 -5.99 -2.99 26.33
CA TYR A 865 -4.92 -2.14 26.87
C TYR A 865 -4.21 -2.80 28.05
N GLU A 866 -4.96 -3.43 28.97
CA GLU A 866 -4.35 -4.19 30.08
C GLU A 866 -3.51 -5.35 29.58
N ASP A 867 -4.01 -6.11 28.61
CA ASP A 867 -3.30 -7.26 28.06
C ASP A 867 -2.05 -6.82 27.28
N ALA A 868 -2.12 -5.72 26.52
CA ALA A 868 -0.98 -5.14 25.82
C ALA A 868 0.15 -4.72 26.78
N MET A 869 -0.18 -4.05 27.89
CA MET A 869 0.80 -3.67 28.93
C MET A 869 1.42 -4.88 29.65
N LYS A 870 0.70 -5.99 29.79
CA LYS A 870 1.25 -7.25 30.33
C LYS A 870 2.19 -7.94 29.34
N ILE A 871 1.87 -7.86 28.05
CA ILE A 871 2.63 -8.49 26.97
C ILE A 871 3.95 -7.77 26.71
N ASP A 872 3.94 -6.43 26.73
CA ASP A 872 5.10 -5.61 26.42
C ASP A 872 5.27 -4.49 27.46
N PRO A 873 6.35 -4.53 28.26
CA PRO A 873 6.59 -3.55 29.32
C PRO A 873 6.93 -2.14 28.79
N HIS A 874 7.21 -1.99 27.48
CA HIS A 874 7.39 -0.67 26.88
C HIS A 874 6.06 0.09 26.73
N ILE A 875 4.92 -0.60 26.78
CA ILE A 875 3.60 -0.01 26.54
C ILE A 875 3.03 0.62 27.82
N LYS A 876 2.51 1.83 27.67
CA LYS A 876 1.73 2.57 28.68
C LYS A 876 0.48 3.13 28.01
N VAL A 877 -0.59 3.25 28.79
CA VAL A 877 -1.82 3.90 28.35
C VAL A 877 -2.03 5.20 29.13
N ALA A 878 -2.23 6.29 28.40
CA ALA A 878 -2.51 7.60 28.95
C ALA A 878 -3.93 8.02 28.53
N THR A 879 -4.84 8.08 29.49
CA THR A 879 -6.23 8.48 29.24
C THR A 879 -6.37 9.99 29.25
N LEU A 880 -6.74 10.57 28.10
CA LEU A 880 -7.09 11.98 28.00
C LEU A 880 -8.48 12.21 28.61
N GLN A 881 -8.52 12.52 29.91
CA GLN A 881 -9.77 12.84 30.62
C GLN A 881 -10.24 14.26 30.32
N GLY A 882 -11.52 14.47 30.04
CA GLY A 882 -12.14 15.77 30.28
C GLY A 882 -13.29 16.17 29.36
N GLN A 883 -14.34 16.67 30.02
CA GLN A 883 -15.40 17.52 29.49
C GLN A 883 -14.80 18.61 28.55
N GLY A 884 -15.16 18.58 27.27
CA GLY A 884 -14.69 19.55 26.26
C GLY A 884 -14.14 18.95 24.96
N MET A 885 -13.92 17.63 24.91
CA MET A 885 -13.64 16.92 23.65
C MET A 885 -14.95 16.49 22.99
N GLU A 886 -15.76 17.46 22.58
CA GLU A 886 -17.02 17.22 21.85
C GLU A 886 -16.77 16.58 20.47
N SER A 887 -15.54 16.68 19.94
CA SER A 887 -15.10 16.10 18.68
C SER A 887 -13.61 15.71 18.71
N PHE A 888 -13.22 14.82 17.79
CA PHE A 888 -11.83 14.37 17.60
C PHE A 888 -10.89 15.54 17.28
N ASN A 889 -9.74 15.60 17.97
CA ASN A 889 -8.69 16.60 17.75
C ASN A 889 -7.30 15.95 17.90
N PHE A 890 -6.68 15.63 16.76
CA PHE A 890 -5.39 14.97 16.68
C PHE A 890 -4.29 15.78 17.38
N SER A 891 -4.21 17.09 17.11
CA SER A 891 -3.22 17.97 17.73
C SER A 891 -3.26 17.95 19.26
N ARG A 892 -4.46 18.01 19.85
CA ARG A 892 -4.63 17.93 21.31
C ARG A 892 -4.19 16.58 21.86
N ILE A 893 -4.55 15.50 21.17
CA ILE A 893 -4.20 14.13 21.57
C ILE A 893 -2.67 13.96 21.57
N ILE A 894 -2.00 14.42 20.52
CA ILE A 894 -0.54 14.39 20.43
C ILE A 894 0.11 15.29 21.50
N ASN A 895 -0.37 16.52 21.69
CA ASN A 895 0.14 17.42 22.73
C ASN A 895 0.02 16.78 24.13
N PHE A 896 -1.10 16.13 24.43
CA PHE A 896 -1.28 15.39 25.67
C PHE A 896 -0.32 14.21 25.78
N GLY A 897 -0.20 13.38 24.73
CA GLY A 897 0.74 12.27 24.69
C GLY A 897 2.20 12.71 24.91
N ALA A 898 2.60 13.81 24.28
CA ALA A 898 3.91 14.43 24.45
C ALA A 898 4.16 14.86 25.91
N ALA A 899 3.14 15.35 26.60
CA ALA A 899 3.21 15.71 28.01
C ALA A 899 3.31 14.49 28.95
N GLN A 900 2.84 13.31 28.52
CA GLN A 900 2.96 12.06 29.29
C GLN A 900 4.26 11.29 28.99
N ALA A 901 4.95 11.66 27.93
CA ALA A 901 6.18 11.03 27.47
C ALA A 901 7.39 11.38 28.34
N ASN A 902 8.33 10.44 28.45
CA ASN A 902 9.62 10.61 29.14
C ASN A 902 10.81 10.68 28.17
N GLY A 903 10.61 10.30 26.91
CA GLY A 903 11.64 10.26 25.89
C GLY A 903 12.17 11.64 25.52
N GLU A 904 13.44 11.68 25.17
CA GLU A 904 14.09 12.86 24.61
C GLU A 904 13.60 13.13 23.20
N TYR A 905 13.24 12.06 22.48
CA TYR A 905 12.67 12.11 21.16
C TYR A 905 11.22 11.64 21.21
N LEU A 906 10.34 12.39 20.57
CA LEU A 906 8.93 12.07 20.40
C LEU A 906 8.73 11.54 19.00
N LEU A 907 8.16 10.35 18.87
CA LEU A 907 7.78 9.75 17.59
C LEU A 907 6.27 9.71 17.53
N LEU A 908 5.69 10.52 16.64
CA LEU A 908 4.25 10.53 16.37
C LEU A 908 3.96 9.38 15.41
N LEU A 909 3.05 8.48 15.77
CA LEU A 909 2.72 7.31 14.97
C LEU A 909 1.21 7.07 14.97
N ASN A 910 0.60 6.96 13.80
CA ASN A 910 -0.81 6.58 13.73
C ASN A 910 -1.01 5.09 14.09
N ASN A 911 -2.15 4.77 14.69
CA ASN A 911 -2.50 3.40 15.10
C ASN A 911 -2.77 2.44 13.93
N ASP A 912 -2.96 2.96 12.72
CA ASP A 912 -3.18 2.21 11.47
C ASP A 912 -1.92 2.12 10.61
N THR A 913 -0.78 1.93 11.27
CA THR A 913 0.53 1.71 10.64
C THR A 913 1.04 0.30 10.89
N LYS A 914 1.88 -0.21 9.99
CA LYS A 914 2.59 -1.49 10.17
C LYS A 914 4.04 -1.34 9.73
N VAL A 915 4.98 -1.62 10.65
CA VAL A 915 6.42 -1.50 10.41
C VAL A 915 6.85 -2.41 9.25
N ILE A 916 7.66 -1.89 8.32
CA ILE A 916 8.31 -2.68 7.26
C ILE A 916 9.79 -2.84 7.59
N THR A 917 10.51 -1.74 7.77
CA THR A 917 11.94 -1.71 8.07
C THR A 917 12.20 -2.00 9.55
N PRO A 918 12.98 -3.04 9.90
CA PRO A 918 13.32 -3.34 11.30
C PRO A 918 14.02 -2.17 12.03
N GLU A 919 14.96 -1.50 11.35
CA GLU A 919 15.77 -0.39 11.85
C GLU A 919 15.08 0.99 11.71
N TRP A 920 13.75 1.03 11.55
CA TRP A 920 13.02 2.26 11.25
C TRP A 920 13.20 3.39 12.27
N ILE A 921 13.40 3.08 13.55
CA ILE A 921 13.69 4.09 14.58
C ILE A 921 15.10 4.64 14.39
N GLU A 922 16.08 3.78 14.14
CA GLU A 922 17.47 4.16 13.90
C GLU A 922 17.61 5.03 12.65
N GLU A 923 16.91 4.68 11.56
CA GLU A 923 16.87 5.45 10.31
C GLU A 923 16.27 6.86 10.49
N LEU A 924 15.35 7.03 11.44
CA LEU A 924 14.79 8.34 11.82
C LEU A 924 15.66 9.07 12.83
N LEU A 925 16.19 8.37 13.84
CA LEU A 925 16.94 8.94 14.96
C LEU A 925 18.34 9.38 14.55
N GLY A 926 19.02 8.58 13.73
CA GLY A 926 20.39 8.81 13.26
C GLY A 926 20.63 10.22 12.72
N PRO A 927 19.97 10.63 11.61
CA PRO A 927 20.09 11.99 11.09
C PRO A 927 19.58 13.06 12.06
N HIS A 928 18.63 12.71 12.94
CA HIS A 928 17.98 13.62 13.90
C HIS A 928 18.81 13.92 15.16
N MET A 929 19.87 13.16 15.41
CA MET A 929 20.87 13.50 16.43
C MET A 929 21.74 14.70 16.04
N ARG A 930 21.70 15.14 14.77
CA ARG A 930 22.35 16.38 14.34
C ARG A 930 21.59 17.60 14.86
N LYS A 931 22.35 18.60 15.32
CA LYS A 931 21.79 19.82 15.94
C LYS A 931 21.00 20.72 15.00
N ASP A 932 21.21 20.58 13.69
CA ASP A 932 20.50 21.35 12.66
C ASP A 932 19.23 20.66 12.16
N VAL A 933 18.92 19.44 12.62
CA VAL A 933 17.69 18.71 12.28
C VAL A 933 16.67 18.88 13.40
N GLY A 934 15.46 19.31 13.02
CA GLY A 934 14.35 19.49 13.94
C GLY A 934 13.27 18.42 13.81
N ILE A 935 13.09 17.82 12.64
CA ILE A 935 12.14 16.72 12.37
C ILE A 935 12.74 15.72 11.37
N THR A 936 12.47 14.43 11.56
CA THR A 936 12.61 13.39 10.52
C THR A 936 11.29 12.69 10.24
N GLY A 937 11.05 12.26 9.00
CA GLY A 937 9.80 11.62 8.58
C GLY A 937 10.02 10.38 7.72
N ALA A 938 9.21 9.36 7.94
CA ALA A 938 9.30 8.08 7.25
C ALA A 938 8.67 8.12 5.86
N LYS A 939 9.02 7.14 5.02
CA LYS A 939 8.29 6.82 3.80
C LYS A 939 7.10 5.91 4.13
N LEU A 940 5.92 6.28 3.65
CA LEU A 940 4.70 5.48 3.85
C LEU A 940 4.24 4.86 2.54
N LEU A 941 3.85 3.60 2.61
CA LEU A 941 3.36 2.81 1.51
C LEU A 941 1.91 2.38 1.75
N PHE A 942 1.14 2.27 0.68
CA PHE A 942 -0.08 1.47 0.69
C PHE A 942 0.26 -0.03 0.76
N PRO A 943 -0.67 -0.90 1.18
CA PRO A 943 -0.40 -2.34 1.31
C PRO A 943 -0.02 -3.02 -0.01
N ASP A 944 -0.33 -2.39 -1.15
CA ASP A 944 0.06 -2.87 -2.49
C ASP A 944 1.47 -2.42 -2.93
N ASN A 945 2.23 -1.78 -2.04
CA ASN A 945 3.56 -1.22 -2.28
C ASN A 945 3.59 -0.02 -3.25
N THR A 946 2.47 0.67 -3.44
CA THR A 946 2.51 2.02 -4.01
C THR A 946 2.81 3.05 -2.91
N ILE A 947 3.44 4.17 -3.29
CA ILE A 947 3.82 5.24 -2.38
C ILE A 947 2.57 5.99 -1.92
N GLN A 948 2.40 6.15 -0.61
CA GLN A 948 1.44 7.07 -0.03
C GLN A 948 2.13 8.39 0.37
N HIS A 949 3.35 8.32 0.89
CA HIS A 949 4.12 9.50 1.31
C HIS A 949 5.62 9.38 0.99
N ALA A 950 6.13 10.36 0.26
CA ALA A 950 7.57 10.58 0.03
C ALA A 950 7.95 12.06 0.24
N GLY A 951 7.45 12.65 1.35
CA GLY A 951 7.46 14.08 1.60
C GLY A 951 6.20 14.81 1.09
N VAL A 952 6.08 16.10 1.42
CA VAL A 952 4.94 16.94 1.04
C VAL A 952 5.40 18.07 0.11
N GLY A 953 4.65 18.27 -0.98
CA GLY A 953 4.76 19.43 -1.85
C GLY A 953 3.64 20.43 -1.59
N PHE A 954 3.83 21.67 -2.03
CA PHE A 954 2.90 22.78 -1.80
C PHE A 954 2.18 23.21 -3.07
N GLY A 955 0.98 23.77 -2.92
CA GLY A 955 0.13 24.13 -4.05
C GLY A 955 -0.97 25.13 -3.72
N PRO A 956 -1.66 25.66 -4.75
CA PRO A 956 -2.76 26.60 -4.57
C PRO A 956 -3.95 25.97 -3.83
N ASP A 957 -4.14 24.65 -3.98
CA ASP A 957 -5.19 23.89 -3.31
C ASP A 957 -4.77 23.40 -1.91
N GLY A 958 -3.51 23.60 -1.54
CA GLY A 958 -2.92 23.18 -0.27
C GLY A 958 -1.76 22.19 -0.45
N PRO A 959 -1.11 21.81 0.65
CA PRO A 959 -0.09 20.76 0.66
C PRO A 959 -0.62 19.40 0.21
N GLY A 960 0.21 18.58 -0.45
CA GLY A 960 -0.11 17.22 -0.88
C GLY A 960 1.08 16.28 -0.88
N HIS A 961 0.84 14.99 -0.64
CA HIS A 961 1.91 13.98 -0.59
C HIS A 961 2.52 13.76 -1.98
N LEU A 962 3.85 13.87 -2.07
CA LEU A 962 4.57 13.66 -3.31
C LEU A 962 4.53 12.18 -3.74
N ARG A 963 4.45 11.96 -5.06
CA ARG A 963 4.54 10.62 -5.67
C ARG A 963 3.44 9.62 -5.27
N TYR A 964 2.31 10.13 -4.80
CA TYR A 964 1.14 9.35 -4.42
C TYR A 964 0.75 8.30 -5.49
N SER A 965 0.47 7.07 -5.06
CA SER A 965 0.12 5.89 -5.88
C SER A 965 1.17 5.45 -6.92
N THR A 966 2.38 6.04 -6.96
CA THR A 966 3.45 5.52 -7.82
C THR A 966 4.12 4.28 -7.20
N PRO A 967 4.78 3.41 -7.98
CA PRO A 967 5.47 2.25 -7.42
C PRO A 967 6.54 2.61 -6.37
N ARG A 968 6.74 1.73 -5.38
CA ARG A 968 7.70 1.88 -4.26
C ARG A 968 9.07 2.44 -4.66
N TYR A 969 9.61 2.00 -5.80
CA TYR A 969 10.96 2.37 -6.26
C TYR A 969 10.97 3.39 -7.40
N SER A 970 10.00 4.31 -7.44
CA SER A 970 9.93 5.33 -8.49
C SER A 970 11.20 6.19 -8.57
N THR A 971 11.88 6.16 -9.72
CA THR A 971 13.14 6.89 -9.99
C THR A 971 12.92 8.30 -10.53
N ALA A 972 11.68 8.79 -10.52
CA ALA A 972 11.28 10.04 -11.14
C ALA A 972 11.98 11.28 -10.53
N ASN A 973 12.36 12.25 -11.39
CA ASN A 973 13.18 13.43 -11.04
C ASN A 973 14.43 13.06 -10.23
N PHE A 974 15.38 12.35 -10.84
CA PHE A 974 16.68 12.02 -10.24
C PHE A 974 16.56 11.25 -8.92
N GLU A 975 15.69 10.24 -8.89
CA GLU A 975 15.54 9.32 -7.76
C GLU A 975 15.22 9.99 -6.41
N PHE A 976 14.62 11.18 -6.42
CA PHE A 976 14.35 11.95 -5.19
C PHE A 976 13.48 11.23 -4.15
N SER A 977 12.66 10.26 -4.56
CA SER A 977 11.86 9.47 -3.61
C SER A 977 12.66 8.40 -2.84
N LEU A 978 13.91 8.15 -3.27
CA LEU A 978 14.77 7.06 -2.82
C LEU A 978 16.03 7.55 -2.08
N VAL A 979 16.20 8.87 -1.93
CA VAL A 979 17.36 9.48 -1.29
C VAL A 979 16.90 10.44 -0.19
N ALA A 980 17.57 10.39 0.96
CA ALA A 980 17.27 11.28 2.08
C ALA A 980 17.43 12.74 1.65
N ARG A 981 16.54 13.61 2.10
CA ARG A 981 16.54 15.02 1.68
C ARG A 981 15.74 15.91 2.61
N ASP A 982 16.12 17.18 2.63
CA ASP A 982 15.33 18.23 3.25
C ASP A 982 14.04 18.48 2.46
N MET A 983 12.96 18.68 3.20
CA MET A 983 11.60 18.90 2.70
C MET A 983 10.94 20.04 3.47
N GLY A 984 9.90 20.66 2.88
CA GLY A 984 9.14 21.66 3.60
C GLY A 984 8.22 21.07 4.67
N ALA A 985 7.79 19.82 4.48
CA ALA A 985 7.04 19.05 5.48
C ALA A 985 7.08 17.53 5.20
N VAL A 986 6.83 16.78 6.28
CA VAL A 986 6.55 15.34 6.31
C VAL A 986 5.29 15.11 7.14
N THR A 987 4.69 13.92 7.06
CA THR A 987 3.39 13.67 7.71
C THR A 987 3.48 13.17 9.15
N GLY A 988 2.49 13.54 9.96
CA GLY A 988 2.33 13.09 11.35
C GLY A 988 2.00 11.61 11.52
N ALA A 989 1.73 10.88 10.43
CA ALA A 989 1.48 9.43 10.51
C ALA A 989 2.72 8.63 10.94
N CYS A 990 3.93 9.12 10.65
CA CYS A 990 5.18 8.63 11.23
C CYS A 990 6.29 9.71 11.11
N MET A 991 6.48 10.48 12.19
CA MET A 991 7.53 11.52 12.26
C MET A 991 8.17 11.58 13.65
N MET A 992 9.45 11.96 13.70
CA MET A 992 10.21 12.13 14.94
C MET A 992 10.58 13.60 15.14
N ILE A 993 10.49 14.07 16.38
CA ILE A 993 10.87 15.43 16.80
C ILE A 993 11.57 15.38 18.17
N HIS A 994 12.60 16.22 18.36
CA HIS A 994 13.24 16.35 19.68
C HIS A 994 12.26 17.07 20.62
N ARG A 995 12.11 16.58 21.85
CA ARG A 995 11.19 17.16 22.85
C ARG A 995 11.45 18.65 23.06
N GLY A 996 12.71 19.04 23.22
CA GLY A 996 13.08 20.44 23.41
C GLY A 996 12.63 21.33 22.26
N THR A 997 12.75 20.84 21.02
CA THR A 997 12.22 21.52 19.84
C THR A 997 10.70 21.61 19.89
N PHE A 998 10.00 20.49 20.13
CA PHE A 998 8.53 20.43 20.23
C PHE A 998 7.98 21.43 21.27
N ASP A 999 8.57 21.45 22.46
CA ASP A 999 8.17 22.34 23.56
C ASP A 999 8.46 23.81 23.21
N SER A 1000 9.61 24.09 22.58
CA SER A 1000 10.01 25.46 22.22
C SER A 1000 9.11 26.14 21.19
N ILE A 1001 8.46 25.34 20.32
CA ILE A 1001 7.51 25.83 19.31
C ILE A 1001 6.05 25.73 19.76
N GLY A 1002 5.80 25.29 21.01
CA GLY A 1002 4.46 25.17 21.61
C GLY A 1002 3.64 23.99 21.08
N GLY A 1003 4.28 22.93 20.59
CA GLY A 1003 3.60 21.74 20.09
C GLY A 1003 2.73 21.96 18.84
N MET A 1004 1.77 21.04 18.65
CA MET A 1004 0.82 21.09 17.53
C MET A 1004 -0.28 22.13 17.77
N GLU A 1005 -0.76 22.76 16.71
CA GLU A 1005 -1.88 23.72 16.79
C GLU A 1005 -3.22 23.01 16.97
N GLU A 1006 -3.90 23.25 18.09
CA GLU A 1006 -5.19 22.63 18.39
C GLU A 1006 -6.35 23.19 17.55
N GLU A 1007 -6.22 24.39 16.97
CA GLU A 1007 -7.18 24.91 15.98
C GLU A 1007 -7.13 24.14 14.64
N LEU A 1008 -6.01 23.46 14.36
CA LEU A 1008 -5.84 22.55 13.24
C LEU A 1008 -6.10 21.12 13.74
N ALA A 1009 -7.37 20.82 14.05
CA ALA A 1009 -7.74 19.62 14.78
C ALA A 1009 -7.49 18.31 13.99
N VAL A 1010 -7.66 18.32 12.67
CA VAL A 1010 -7.52 17.11 11.84
C VAL A 1010 -6.51 17.30 10.71
N ASN A 1011 -6.58 18.41 9.98
CA ASN A 1011 -5.74 18.67 8.82
C ASN A 1011 -4.66 19.72 9.09
N TYR A 1012 -3.58 19.65 8.32
CA TYR A 1012 -2.46 20.62 8.30
C TYR A 1012 -1.68 20.78 9.61
N ASN A 1013 -1.99 20.03 10.67
CA ASN A 1013 -1.32 20.12 11.96
C ASN A 1013 0.16 19.70 11.90
N ASP A 1014 0.45 18.63 11.17
CA ASP A 1014 1.81 18.13 10.89
C ASP A 1014 2.59 19.11 9.99
N ILE A 1015 1.94 19.67 8.97
CA ILE A 1015 2.53 20.70 8.10
C ILE A 1015 2.86 21.97 8.91
N ASP A 1016 1.94 22.44 9.75
CA ASP A 1016 2.17 23.59 10.64
C ASP A 1016 3.37 23.34 11.57
N LEU A 1017 3.46 22.15 12.16
CA LEU A 1017 4.58 21.76 13.00
C LEU A 1017 5.91 21.84 12.23
N CYS A 1018 5.95 21.29 11.01
CA CYS A 1018 7.13 21.35 10.13
C CYS A 1018 7.53 22.80 9.82
N LEU A 1019 6.57 23.66 9.48
CA LEU A 1019 6.84 25.05 9.14
C LEU A 1019 7.28 25.88 10.36
N LYS A 1020 6.80 25.57 11.58
CA LYS A 1020 7.31 26.15 12.83
C LYS A 1020 8.78 25.78 13.05
N VAL A 1021 9.15 24.51 12.79
CA VAL A 1021 10.54 24.03 12.90
C VAL A 1021 11.45 24.73 11.88
N ILE A 1022 11.03 24.83 10.62
CA ILE A 1022 11.78 25.57 9.58
C ILE A 1022 11.97 27.04 9.97
N ARG A 1023 10.95 27.68 10.56
CA ARG A 1023 11.04 29.07 11.04
C ARG A 1023 12.09 29.26 12.16
N GLN A 1024 12.44 28.21 12.90
CA GLN A 1024 13.53 28.21 13.88
C GLN A 1024 14.92 28.00 13.24
N GLY A 1025 14.99 27.83 11.92
CA GLY A 1025 16.23 27.55 11.20
C GLY A 1025 16.68 26.09 11.27
N LEU A 1026 15.78 25.19 11.67
CA LEU A 1026 16.02 23.74 11.71
C LEU A 1026 15.48 23.05 10.46
N ARG A 1027 16.02 21.87 10.13
CA ARG A 1027 15.66 21.07 8.96
C ARG A 1027 14.54 20.08 9.26
N VAL A 1028 13.78 19.77 8.22
CA VAL A 1028 12.82 18.66 8.19
C VAL A 1028 13.33 17.67 7.14
N VAL A 1029 13.74 16.48 7.56
CA VAL A 1029 14.40 15.50 6.69
C VAL A 1029 13.45 14.33 6.41
N TYR A 1030 13.26 14.02 5.13
CA TYR A 1030 12.59 12.79 4.70
C TYR A 1030 13.58 11.64 4.64
N CYS A 1031 13.25 10.52 5.28
CA CYS A 1031 14.06 9.31 5.38
C CYS A 1031 13.43 8.17 4.54
N PRO A 1032 13.93 7.87 3.33
CA PRO A 1032 13.30 6.92 2.40
C PRO A 1032 13.43 5.45 2.82
N THR A 1033 14.34 5.15 3.75
CA THR A 1033 14.68 3.81 4.25
C THR A 1033 13.88 3.40 5.47
N ALA A 1034 13.33 4.36 6.24
CA ALA A 1034 12.32 4.11 7.24
C ALA A 1034 10.97 3.90 6.54
N GLU A 1035 10.58 2.64 6.30
CA GLU A 1035 9.36 2.30 5.57
C GLU A 1035 8.31 1.68 6.50
N LEU A 1036 7.07 2.14 6.37
CA LEU A 1036 5.89 1.58 7.02
C LEU A 1036 4.74 1.48 6.02
N TYR A 1037 3.85 0.51 6.23
CA TYR A 1037 2.51 0.58 5.64
C TYR A 1037 1.64 1.50 6.47
N HIS A 1038 0.75 2.25 5.83
CA HIS A 1038 -0.28 3.04 6.49
C HIS A 1038 -1.62 2.77 5.78
N PHE A 1039 -2.60 2.27 6.53
CA PHE A 1039 -3.81 1.67 5.94
C PHE A 1039 -4.91 2.68 5.62
N GLU A 1040 -4.84 3.91 6.13
CA GLU A 1040 -5.65 5.12 5.85
C GLU A 1040 -7.19 4.94 5.77
N SER A 1041 -7.94 5.93 6.26
CA SER A 1041 -9.43 5.94 6.26
C SER A 1041 -10.13 4.84 7.06
N VAL A 1042 -9.41 3.84 7.59
CA VAL A 1042 -9.97 2.78 8.44
C VAL A 1042 -10.45 3.34 9.79
N SER A 1043 -9.74 4.30 10.37
CA SER A 1043 -10.10 4.89 11.69
C SER A 1043 -10.91 6.20 11.60
N ARG A 1044 -10.83 6.92 10.48
CA ARG A 1044 -11.33 8.32 10.38
C ARG A 1044 -12.57 8.52 9.50
N GLY A 1045 -12.85 7.62 8.55
CA GLY A 1045 -13.91 7.82 7.55
C GLY A 1045 -13.64 8.99 6.58
N SER A 1046 -14.58 9.24 5.66
CA SER A 1046 -14.43 10.18 4.54
C SER A 1046 -14.52 11.66 4.94
N GLU A 1047 -13.67 12.52 4.37
CA GLU A 1047 -13.83 13.98 4.44
C GLU A 1047 -15.03 14.51 3.63
N LEU A 1048 -15.60 13.67 2.77
CA LEU A 1048 -16.72 14.02 1.89
C LEU A 1048 -18.08 14.10 2.63
N ILE A 1049 -18.12 13.75 3.92
CA ILE A 1049 -19.30 13.91 4.77
C ILE A 1049 -19.41 15.38 5.22
N ARG A 1050 -20.58 16.02 5.05
CA ARG A 1050 -20.77 17.48 5.23
C ARG A 1050 -20.08 18.12 6.46
N PRO A 1051 -20.18 17.58 7.69
CA PRO A 1051 -19.50 18.18 8.85
C PRO A 1051 -17.97 18.13 8.77
N ALA A 1052 -17.41 17.09 8.12
CA ALA A 1052 -15.96 16.96 7.91
C ALA A 1052 -15.46 17.99 6.88
N ASN A 1053 -16.22 18.24 5.82
CA ASN A 1053 -15.89 19.26 4.81
C ASN A 1053 -15.93 20.70 5.38
N ASP A 1054 -16.93 21.05 6.19
CA ASP A 1054 -17.00 22.38 6.83
C ASP A 1054 -15.80 22.62 7.76
N ARG A 1055 -15.39 21.60 8.53
CA ARG A 1055 -14.16 21.63 9.34
C ARG A 1055 -12.93 21.79 8.47
N PHE A 1056 -12.79 20.97 7.42
CA PHE A 1056 -11.65 21.03 6.48
C PHE A 1056 -11.48 22.43 5.89
N MET A 1057 -12.56 23.04 5.40
CA MET A 1057 -12.51 24.39 4.83
C MET A 1057 -12.13 25.46 5.87
N LYS A 1058 -12.58 25.31 7.13
CA LYS A 1058 -12.17 26.18 8.23
C LYS A 1058 -10.67 26.03 8.55
N GLU A 1059 -10.19 24.80 8.71
CA GLU A 1059 -8.78 24.50 8.97
C GLU A 1059 -7.87 24.99 7.83
N LYS A 1060 -8.29 24.79 6.58
CA LYS A 1060 -7.60 25.34 5.40
C LYS A 1060 -7.50 26.87 5.47
N GLY A 1061 -8.57 27.56 5.84
CA GLY A 1061 -8.58 29.00 6.01
C GLY A 1061 -7.63 29.49 7.11
N GLU A 1062 -7.62 28.83 8.28
CA GLU A 1062 -6.69 29.17 9.35
C GLU A 1062 -5.24 28.84 8.98
N PHE A 1063 -4.98 27.71 8.32
CA PHE A 1063 -3.64 27.37 7.84
C PHE A 1063 -3.13 28.39 6.80
N GLN A 1064 -3.96 28.78 5.83
CA GLN A 1064 -3.65 29.83 4.84
C GLN A 1064 -3.29 31.17 5.50
N LYS A 1065 -4.04 31.56 6.53
CA LYS A 1065 -3.80 32.79 7.29
C LYS A 1065 -2.47 32.75 8.04
N ARG A 1066 -2.08 31.60 8.58
CA ARG A 1066 -0.81 31.42 9.32
C ARG A 1066 0.40 31.31 8.39
N TRP A 1067 0.24 30.66 7.24
CA TRP A 1067 1.31 30.31 6.30
C TRP A 1067 0.99 30.70 4.86
N PRO A 1068 0.84 32.00 4.55
CA PRO A 1068 0.52 32.43 3.18
C PRO A 1068 1.60 32.03 2.16
N SER A 1069 2.86 31.92 2.57
CA SER A 1069 3.96 31.48 1.71
C SER A 1069 3.81 30.03 1.22
N ALA A 1070 3.16 29.16 2.01
CA ALA A 1070 2.88 27.77 1.63
C ALA A 1070 1.87 27.65 0.47
N PHE A 1071 1.20 28.74 0.10
CA PHE A 1071 0.28 28.83 -1.04
C PHE A 1071 0.88 29.65 -2.19
N SER A 1072 2.19 29.84 -2.16
CA SER A 1072 2.93 30.59 -3.19
C SER A 1072 4.06 29.75 -3.77
N GLN A 1073 4.53 30.12 -4.96
CA GLN A 1073 5.69 29.51 -5.61
C GLN A 1073 7.02 29.66 -4.83
N TYR A 1074 7.01 30.35 -3.68
CA TYR A 1074 8.14 30.52 -2.76
C TYR A 1074 8.02 29.62 -1.53
N ALA A 1075 7.16 28.60 -1.58
CA ALA A 1075 7.10 27.59 -0.54
C ALA A 1075 8.46 26.86 -0.42
N PRO A 1076 8.85 26.43 0.80
CA PRO A 1076 10.14 25.80 1.03
C PRO A 1076 10.36 24.58 0.12
N PHE A 1077 11.57 24.48 -0.43
CA PHE A 1077 12.10 23.41 -1.27
C PHE A 1077 11.40 23.21 -2.62
N GLU A 1078 10.47 24.09 -3.01
CA GLU A 1078 9.83 24.08 -4.33
C GLU A 1078 10.72 24.76 -5.39
N ASN A 1079 10.86 24.11 -6.55
CA ASN A 1079 11.51 24.73 -7.71
C ASN A 1079 10.44 25.41 -8.59
N PRO A 1080 10.58 26.71 -8.94
CA PRO A 1080 9.57 27.45 -9.69
C PRO A 1080 9.39 27.02 -11.16
N ASN A 1081 10.28 26.18 -11.69
CA ASN A 1081 10.15 25.54 -13.01
C ASN A 1081 9.24 24.31 -12.98
N LEU A 1082 8.90 23.82 -11.78
CA LEU A 1082 7.90 22.78 -11.59
C LEU A 1082 6.50 23.41 -11.53
N GLU A 1083 5.50 22.65 -11.97
CA GLU A 1083 4.11 23.05 -11.86
C GLU A 1083 3.69 23.09 -10.38
N PHE A 1084 3.41 24.29 -9.88
CA PHE A 1084 3.06 24.51 -8.48
C PHE A 1084 1.77 23.77 -8.09
N GLY A 1085 1.83 22.95 -7.02
CA GLY A 1085 0.76 22.06 -6.60
C GLY A 1085 0.70 20.71 -7.30
N ASN A 1086 1.61 20.42 -8.24
CA ASN A 1086 1.65 19.13 -8.90
C ASN A 1086 2.52 18.13 -8.12
N ILE A 1087 1.89 17.17 -7.44
CA ILE A 1087 2.56 16.15 -6.62
C ILE A 1087 3.47 15.18 -7.40
N TYR A 1088 3.40 15.19 -8.74
CA TYR A 1088 4.29 14.44 -9.62
C TYR A 1088 5.45 15.28 -10.17
N GLN A 1089 5.53 16.55 -9.75
CA GLN A 1089 6.63 17.47 -10.08
C GLN A 1089 6.87 17.52 -11.59
N LYS A 1090 5.83 17.95 -12.31
CA LYS A 1090 5.83 18.18 -13.76
C LYS A 1090 6.49 19.49 -14.11
N ILE A 1091 6.90 19.62 -15.36
CA ILE A 1091 7.32 20.92 -15.89
C ILE A 1091 6.16 21.91 -15.87
N ARG A 1092 6.44 23.16 -15.54
CA ARG A 1092 5.44 24.21 -15.51
C ARG A 1092 4.91 24.52 -16.91
N SER A 1093 3.60 24.58 -17.07
CA SER A 1093 2.93 24.87 -18.35
C SER A 1093 2.91 26.35 -18.74
N THR A 1094 3.10 27.26 -17.78
CA THR A 1094 3.05 28.73 -17.96
C THR A 1094 4.40 29.39 -17.70
N PRO A 1095 4.77 30.49 -18.39
CA PRO A 1095 6.03 31.17 -18.13
C PRO A 1095 6.06 31.77 -16.73
N TRP A 1096 7.18 31.60 -16.02
CA TRP A 1096 7.46 32.33 -14.79
C TRP A 1096 7.74 33.79 -15.14
N HIS A 1097 6.83 34.68 -14.77
CA HIS A 1097 7.09 36.11 -14.83
C HIS A 1097 7.81 36.46 -13.54
N GLY A 1098 9.15 36.45 -13.58
CA GLY A 1098 9.95 37.00 -12.49
C GLY A 1098 9.53 38.44 -12.21
N ILE A 1099 9.88 38.96 -11.03
CA ILE A 1099 9.47 40.27 -10.45
C ILE A 1099 9.78 41.50 -11.34
N TRP A 1100 10.37 41.30 -12.52
CA TRP A 1100 10.62 42.32 -13.54
C TRP A 1100 9.49 42.48 -14.59
N ALA A 1101 8.36 41.80 -14.42
CA ALA A 1101 7.12 42.02 -15.19
C ALA A 1101 6.16 42.98 -14.48
#